data_AF-A0A923WG85-F1
#
_entry.id   AF-A0A923WG85-F1
#
_cell.length_a   1.000
_cell.length_b   1.000
_cell.length_c   1.000
_cell.angle_alpha   90.00
_cell.angle_beta   90.00
_cell.angle_gamma   90.00
#
_symmetry.space_group_name_H-M   'P 1'
#
loop_
_entity.id
_entity.type
_entity.pdbx_description
1 polymer ?
#
loop_
_entity_poly.entity_id
_entity_poly.type
_entity_poly.pdbx_seq_one_letter_code
_entity_poly.pdbx_strand_id
1 'polypeptide(L)'
;MAEFPHPASAGKKAELKVDLRPTLFIGAGGTGMEVMLRIRRRILSAVWNRHHPTRVESIAQFPVARFLHFDLDNNAIIDEGKSQRTDPWYELVKLSDEERLVEPLDLAQYHESDDSLARFPLIENWMPLRPKKLRSLGIDPSKGAGQIRALARLYLFDKYPKLRGRIKGALNFLSSNAGNERKETYQRLGLQVDTSKFRIVVIASCAGGTGAGSAIDLGWMAKAIARQEVADSQVDLVLLLPSGFAKANKERTEANAYATLMELETTMRDMNAQVRWMEPDSVLGKGAPFDDVYFVDTANLANKATDDIKDVYQMVADTLFEDFASADFANRKRSIAVNQQQHKLGPFNPRVPEQRFGDMRLSYSKVYSAFGQAVLDTQQSLRDDIQAYELAALMVKAFFGLVGSDGGAARRAGDFERDIFMREHMAMGERAFDAFPDFKKGTLDVTPFQELALTGQLLMDKDQRSLLERIESKVQFEIDRIMGAYDLKLWREKVAELLPQLERDAIREAGASAETSEDRIKRHTGELLLRLQGRARDQLYALLDDRKQGGLEFVLSLLEQIKARLLQRDLPNAERNGKRYRDIRDALRTRQVEESLNNLSQAATKLFGKDAQAREVMTHLKRDIADYLRFHLQAVAPGQAVEVMRAMSAWL
;
A
#
# COMPACT_ATOMS: atom_id res chain seq x y z
N MET A 1 22.99 56.29 -12.46
CA MET A 1 23.34 55.28 -11.44
C MET A 1 22.95 55.87 -10.10
N ALA A 2 21.94 55.31 -9.43
CA ALA A 2 21.62 55.73 -8.07
C ALA A 2 22.65 55.09 -7.13
N GLU A 3 23.33 55.90 -6.33
CA GLU A 3 24.22 55.42 -5.27
C GLU A 3 23.39 54.60 -4.26
N PHE A 4 23.65 53.30 -4.20
CA PHE A 4 23.17 52.48 -3.11
C PHE A 4 24.00 52.82 -1.86
N PRO A 5 23.38 53.17 -0.72
CA PRO A 5 24.12 53.46 0.50
C PRO A 5 24.93 52.24 0.95
N HIS A 6 26.20 52.45 1.28
CA HIS A 6 27.09 51.43 1.81
C HIS A 6 26.52 50.90 3.14
N PRO A 7 26.33 49.59 3.34
CA PRO A 7 25.66 49.01 4.51
C PRO A 7 26.39 49.22 5.86
N ALA A 8 27.55 49.88 5.85
CA ALA A 8 28.36 50.13 7.05
C ALA A 8 27.94 51.39 7.83
N SER A 9 27.07 52.26 7.29
CA SER A 9 26.65 53.51 7.94
C SER A 9 25.34 53.43 8.72
N ALA A 10 24.64 52.28 8.69
CA ALA A 10 23.49 52.06 9.54
C ALA A 10 23.98 51.62 10.93
N GLY A 11 23.91 52.52 11.92
CA GLY A 11 24.20 52.18 13.32
C GLY A 11 23.50 50.89 13.74
N LYS A 12 24.19 50.04 14.51
CA LYS A 12 23.71 48.75 15.01
C LYS A 12 22.40 48.93 15.81
N LYS A 13 21.26 49.03 15.13
CA LYS A 13 19.96 48.73 15.73
C LYS A 13 20.00 47.26 16.11
N ALA A 14 19.69 46.95 17.37
CA ALA A 14 19.54 45.57 17.81
C ALA A 14 18.59 44.85 16.84
N GLU A 15 19.05 43.78 16.20
CA GLU A 15 18.24 43.03 15.26
C GLU A 15 17.02 42.47 15.98
N LEU A 16 15.83 42.83 15.50
CA LEU A 16 14.58 42.32 16.04
C LEU A 16 14.52 40.82 15.78
N LYS A 17 14.57 40.00 16.84
CA LYS A 17 14.32 38.55 16.72
C LYS A 17 12.86 38.35 16.37
N VAL A 18 12.61 37.73 15.22
CA VAL A 18 11.27 37.33 14.77
C VAL A 18 11.21 35.81 14.88
N ASP A 19 10.34 35.30 15.74
CA ASP A 19 10.16 33.87 15.95
C ASP A 19 9.47 33.20 14.74
N LEU A 20 9.55 31.87 14.68
CA LEU A 20 8.96 31.07 13.61
C LEU A 20 7.43 31.10 13.68
N ARG A 21 6.76 31.26 12.55
CA ARG A 21 5.30 31.20 12.47
C ARG A 21 4.82 29.82 12.00
N PRO A 22 3.80 29.22 12.62
CA PRO A 22 3.13 28.04 12.07
C PRO A 22 2.65 28.31 10.64
N THR A 23 2.97 27.41 9.70
CA THR A 23 2.79 27.65 8.27
C THR A 23 1.93 26.57 7.59
N LEU A 24 0.91 26.99 6.84
CA LEU A 24 0.14 26.15 5.93
C LEU A 24 0.62 26.37 4.50
N PHE A 25 1.11 25.32 3.85
CA PHE A 25 1.42 25.32 2.42
C PHE A 25 0.23 24.81 1.63
N ILE A 26 -0.25 25.60 0.67
CA ILE A 26 -1.31 25.22 -0.27
C ILE A 26 -0.70 25.14 -1.66
N GLY A 27 -0.43 23.94 -2.16
CA GLY A 27 0.09 23.74 -3.51
C GLY A 27 -1.04 23.51 -4.52
N ALA A 28 -1.13 24.36 -5.55
CA ALA A 28 -2.10 24.21 -6.63
C ALA A 28 -1.46 23.63 -7.90
N GLY A 29 -2.02 22.53 -8.40
CA GLY A 29 -1.53 21.83 -9.58
C GLY A 29 -0.25 21.03 -9.34
N GLY A 30 0.31 20.45 -10.42
CA GLY A 30 1.56 19.69 -10.37
C GLY A 30 2.77 20.49 -9.88
N THR A 31 2.88 21.78 -10.23
CA THR A 31 3.97 22.63 -9.72
C THR A 31 3.93 22.80 -8.21
N GLY A 32 2.75 23.06 -7.64
CA GLY A 32 2.57 23.15 -6.20
C GLY A 32 2.95 21.85 -5.50
N MET A 33 2.53 20.71 -6.06
CA MET A 33 2.91 19.37 -5.58
C MET A 33 4.43 19.19 -5.53
N GLU A 34 5.12 19.44 -6.64
CA GLU A 34 6.57 19.25 -6.76
C GLU A 34 7.36 20.05 -5.70
N VAL A 35 6.95 21.29 -5.44
CA VAL A 35 7.58 22.12 -4.41
C VAL A 35 7.27 21.58 -3.00
N MET A 36 6.03 21.21 -2.71
CA MET A 36 5.66 20.67 -1.39
C MET A 36 6.39 19.36 -1.06
N LEU A 37 6.52 18.45 -2.02
CA LEU A 37 7.27 17.19 -1.82
C LEU A 37 8.75 17.47 -1.51
N ARG A 38 9.35 18.50 -2.12
CA ARG A 38 10.72 18.93 -1.81
C ARG A 38 10.84 19.56 -0.42
N ILE A 39 9.89 20.40 -0.02
CA ILE A 39 9.86 20.96 1.35
C ILE A 39 9.77 19.81 2.38
N ARG A 40 8.88 18.83 2.15
CA ARG A 40 8.74 17.64 3.01
C ARG A 40 10.04 16.85 3.09
N ARG A 41 10.69 16.61 1.95
CA ARG A 41 12.01 15.95 1.91
C ARG A 41 13.04 16.72 2.73
N ARG A 42 13.13 18.04 2.58
CA ARG A 42 14.04 18.89 3.37
C ARG A 42 13.77 18.78 4.88
N ILE A 43 12.51 18.76 5.30
CA ILE A 43 12.12 18.59 6.71
C ILE A 43 12.63 17.25 7.29
N LEU A 44 12.45 16.16 6.55
CA LEU A 44 12.88 14.82 6.97
C LEU A 44 14.40 14.63 6.91
N SER A 45 15.07 15.22 5.92
CA SER A 45 16.52 15.16 5.77
C SER A 45 17.28 16.04 6.77
N ALA A 46 16.62 17.05 7.35
CA ALA A 46 17.25 17.96 8.29
C ALA A 46 17.58 17.31 9.63
N VAL A 47 18.74 17.67 10.18
CA VAL A 47 19.09 17.45 11.58
C VAL A 47 18.68 18.69 12.36
N TRP A 48 17.63 18.55 13.15
CA TRP A 48 17.07 19.57 14.01
C TRP A 48 17.84 19.65 15.33
N ASN A 49 17.77 20.81 15.99
CA ASN A 49 18.44 21.10 17.25
C ASN A 49 19.97 20.87 17.24
N ARG A 50 20.73 21.96 17.15
CA ARG A 50 22.19 21.93 17.11
C ARG A 50 22.85 21.34 18.36
N HIS A 51 22.21 21.47 19.53
CA HIS A 51 22.75 20.98 20.80
C HIS A 51 22.38 19.53 21.08
N HIS A 52 21.22 19.10 20.59
CA HIS A 52 20.72 17.73 20.71
C HIS A 52 20.21 17.25 19.34
N PRO A 53 21.13 16.80 18.45
CA PRO A 53 20.80 16.40 17.09
C PRO A 53 19.60 15.45 17.04
N THR A 54 18.50 15.93 16.45
CA THR A 54 17.22 15.21 16.37
C THR A 54 16.77 15.15 14.92
N ARG A 55 16.32 13.98 14.45
CA ARG A 55 15.67 13.84 13.14
C ARG A 55 14.17 13.61 13.32
N VAL A 56 13.41 13.98 12.30
CA VAL A 56 11.98 13.73 12.22
C VAL A 56 11.77 12.49 11.35
N GLU A 57 11.05 11.49 11.85
CA GLU A 57 10.86 10.21 11.14
C GLU A 57 9.68 10.25 10.16
N SER A 58 8.69 11.10 10.43
CA SER A 58 7.54 11.30 9.56
C SER A 58 7.08 12.75 9.57
N ILE A 59 6.48 13.22 8.48
CA ILE A 59 6.00 14.62 8.38
C ILE A 59 4.98 14.95 9.48
N ALA A 60 4.21 13.97 9.95
CA ALA A 60 3.26 14.15 11.05
C ALA A 60 3.92 14.56 12.38
N GLN A 61 5.18 14.21 12.59
CA GLN A 61 5.96 14.60 13.77
C GLN A 61 6.51 16.03 13.69
N PHE A 62 6.32 16.76 12.58
CA PHE A 62 6.77 18.14 12.41
C PHE A 62 5.62 19.13 12.69
N PRO A 63 5.57 19.75 13.88
CA PRO A 63 4.37 20.44 14.38
C PRO A 63 4.09 21.81 13.76
N VAL A 64 5.04 22.40 13.03
CA VAL A 64 4.97 23.80 12.58
C VAL A 64 4.54 23.97 11.12
N ALA A 65 4.36 22.88 10.37
CA ALA A 65 3.96 22.94 8.97
C ALA A 65 2.81 21.97 8.64
N ARG A 66 1.86 22.43 7.83
CA ARG A 66 0.83 21.58 7.21
C ARG A 66 0.81 21.78 5.70
N PHE A 67 0.36 20.76 4.98
CA PHE A 67 0.34 20.73 3.53
C PHE A 67 -1.07 20.44 3.03
N LEU A 68 -1.45 21.13 1.96
CA LEU A 68 -2.69 20.90 1.23
C LEU A 68 -2.41 20.99 -0.26
N HIS A 69 -2.66 19.93 -0.99
CA HIS A 69 -2.61 19.88 -2.44
C HIS A 69 -4.01 19.99 -3.02
N PHE A 70 -4.14 20.87 -4.01
CA PHE A 70 -5.35 21.10 -4.77
C PHE A 70 -5.06 20.85 -6.25
N ASP A 71 -5.69 19.83 -6.85
CA ASP A 71 -5.54 19.56 -8.28
C ASP A 71 -6.78 18.96 -8.91
N LEU A 72 -6.99 19.31 -10.18
CA LEU A 72 -8.04 18.77 -11.03
C LEU A 72 -7.55 17.52 -11.81
N ASP A 73 -6.24 17.27 -11.87
CA ASP A 73 -5.68 16.12 -12.57
C ASP A 73 -5.59 14.86 -11.70
N ASN A 74 -6.53 13.93 -11.90
CA ASN A 74 -6.53 12.63 -11.24
C ASN A 74 -5.50 11.65 -11.83
N ASN A 75 -4.94 11.90 -13.02
CA ASN A 75 -3.98 10.98 -13.63
C ASN A 75 -2.56 11.13 -13.07
N ALA A 76 -2.29 12.17 -12.26
CA ALA A 76 -1.08 12.26 -11.45
C ALA A 76 -0.89 11.02 -10.53
N ILE A 77 -1.98 10.33 -10.18
CA ILE A 77 -1.97 9.07 -9.43
C ILE A 77 -1.24 7.96 -10.21
N ILE A 78 -1.21 7.99 -11.55
CA ILE A 78 -0.51 6.98 -12.37
C ILE A 78 1.02 7.18 -12.28
N ASP A 79 1.50 8.40 -12.10
CA ASP A 79 2.93 8.68 -11.86
C ASP A 79 3.36 8.32 -10.42
N GLU A 80 2.43 8.12 -9.48
CA GLU A 80 2.73 7.54 -8.16
C GLU A 80 3.29 6.14 -8.28
N GLY A 81 2.77 5.32 -9.20
CA GLY A 81 3.29 3.96 -9.43
C GLY A 81 4.73 3.94 -9.97
N LYS A 82 5.14 4.98 -10.71
CA LYS A 82 6.55 5.15 -11.12
C LYS A 82 7.40 5.70 -9.99
N SER A 83 6.91 6.75 -9.32
CA SER A 83 7.61 7.41 -8.22
C SER A 83 7.84 6.46 -7.04
N GLN A 84 6.86 5.60 -6.72
CA GLN A 84 6.97 4.55 -5.71
C GLN A 84 8.06 3.51 -6.06
N ARG A 85 8.33 3.29 -7.36
CA ARG A 85 9.38 2.35 -7.81
C ARG A 85 10.77 2.97 -7.84
N THR A 86 10.87 4.29 -8.04
CA THR A 86 12.17 4.95 -8.29
C THR A 86 12.65 5.86 -7.16
N ASP A 87 11.76 6.34 -6.29
CA ASP A 87 12.11 7.21 -5.16
C ASP A 87 12.00 6.42 -3.83
N PRO A 88 13.13 6.08 -3.19
CA PRO A 88 13.14 5.36 -1.91
C PRO A 88 12.44 6.13 -0.77
N TRP A 89 12.28 7.45 -0.88
CA TRP A 89 11.64 8.29 0.12
C TRP A 89 10.16 8.52 -0.16
N TYR A 90 9.62 7.98 -1.26
CA TYR A 90 8.26 8.25 -1.72
C TYR A 90 7.22 8.07 -0.61
N GLU A 91 7.25 6.94 0.10
CA GLU A 91 6.31 6.63 1.19
C GLU A 91 6.39 7.62 2.36
N LEU A 92 7.56 8.22 2.61
CA LEU A 92 7.75 9.19 3.68
C LEU A 92 7.33 10.60 3.29
N VAL A 93 7.50 10.97 2.01
CA VAL A 93 7.21 12.33 1.52
C VAL A 93 5.82 12.46 0.91
N LYS A 94 5.16 11.36 0.52
CA LYS A 94 3.82 11.41 -0.09
C LYS A 94 2.83 12.16 0.81
N LEU A 95 1.88 12.84 0.17
CA LEU A 95 0.78 13.49 0.86
C LEU A 95 -0.28 12.46 1.26
N SER A 96 -0.87 12.60 2.44
CA SER A 96 -2.01 11.79 2.86
C SER A 96 -3.30 12.20 2.13
N ASP A 97 -4.35 11.38 2.22
CA ASP A 97 -5.65 11.68 1.61
C ASP A 97 -6.27 12.97 2.16
N GLU A 98 -6.05 13.27 3.45
CA GLU A 98 -6.49 14.53 4.08
C GLU A 98 -5.74 15.75 3.54
N GLU A 99 -4.47 15.57 3.15
CA GLU A 99 -3.62 16.59 2.54
C GLU A 99 -3.89 16.75 1.04
N ARG A 100 -4.70 15.89 0.40
CA ARG A 100 -4.93 15.90 -1.07
C ARG A 100 -6.39 16.07 -1.47
N LEU A 101 -6.74 17.21 -2.06
CA LEU A 101 -8.01 17.40 -2.74
C LEU A 101 -7.81 17.23 -4.24
N VAL A 102 -7.83 15.96 -4.66
CA VAL A 102 -7.71 15.51 -6.06
C VAL A 102 -8.84 14.51 -6.29
N GLU A 103 -9.90 14.97 -6.92
CA GLU A 103 -11.15 14.24 -7.10
C GLU A 103 -11.73 14.51 -8.50
N PRO A 104 -12.48 13.58 -9.10
CA PRO A 104 -13.13 13.82 -10.38
C PRO A 104 -14.09 15.02 -10.32
N LEU A 105 -14.10 15.80 -11.39
CA LEU A 105 -15.10 16.83 -11.64
C LEU A 105 -16.19 16.26 -12.55
N ASP A 106 -17.42 16.14 -12.03
CA ASP A 106 -18.57 15.76 -12.83
C ASP A 106 -19.00 16.95 -13.71
N LEU A 107 -18.45 17.04 -14.92
CA LEU A 107 -18.83 18.09 -15.85
C LEU A 107 -20.25 17.96 -16.38
N ALA A 108 -20.87 16.77 -16.33
CA ALA A 108 -22.22 16.58 -16.84
C ALA A 108 -23.23 17.38 -16.00
N GLN A 109 -23.03 17.44 -14.68
CA GLN A 109 -23.81 18.29 -13.77
C GLN A 109 -23.89 19.75 -14.23
N TYR A 110 -22.83 20.27 -14.86
CA TYR A 110 -22.74 21.66 -15.27
C TYR A 110 -23.01 21.89 -16.78
N HIS A 111 -22.90 20.86 -17.61
CA HIS A 111 -22.89 21.01 -19.08
C HIS A 111 -23.66 19.92 -19.84
N GLU A 112 -24.63 19.26 -19.21
CA GLU A 112 -25.55 18.34 -19.90
C GLU A 112 -26.34 19.07 -21.02
N SER A 113 -26.82 20.28 -20.72
CA SER A 113 -27.57 21.17 -21.62
C SER A 113 -27.11 22.62 -21.50
N ASP A 114 -27.55 23.50 -22.41
CA ASP A 114 -27.23 24.94 -22.35
C ASP A 114 -27.80 25.63 -21.10
N ASP A 115 -28.89 25.09 -20.53
CA ASP A 115 -29.55 25.61 -19.33
C ASP A 115 -29.00 25.02 -18.02
N SER A 116 -28.09 24.04 -18.08
CA SER A 116 -27.59 23.33 -16.90
C SER A 116 -26.93 24.24 -15.86
N LEU A 117 -26.26 25.30 -16.31
CA LEU A 117 -25.60 26.28 -15.45
C LEU A 117 -26.58 27.20 -14.71
N ALA A 118 -27.81 27.39 -15.21
CA ALA A 118 -28.82 28.23 -14.55
C ALA A 118 -29.20 27.72 -13.15
N ARG A 119 -28.97 26.43 -12.87
CA ARG A 119 -29.09 25.82 -11.54
C ARG A 119 -28.03 26.31 -10.54
N PHE A 120 -26.97 26.93 -11.04
CA PHE A 120 -25.82 27.42 -10.27
C PHE A 120 -25.53 28.89 -10.61
N PRO A 121 -26.37 29.86 -10.18
CA PRO A 121 -26.29 31.25 -10.63
C PRO A 121 -24.91 31.90 -10.41
N LEU A 122 -24.21 31.55 -9.33
CA LEU A 122 -22.87 32.07 -9.05
C LEU A 122 -21.83 31.58 -10.06
N ILE A 123 -21.95 30.35 -10.54
CA ILE A 123 -21.05 29.76 -11.54
C ILE A 123 -21.40 30.30 -12.93
N GLU A 124 -22.70 30.36 -13.26
CA GLU A 124 -23.20 30.86 -14.54
C GLU A 124 -22.67 32.26 -14.88
N ASN A 125 -22.59 33.15 -13.89
CA ASN A 125 -22.16 34.53 -14.05
C ASN A 125 -20.75 34.72 -14.61
N TRP A 126 -19.85 33.74 -14.44
CA TRP A 126 -18.46 33.86 -14.90
C TRP A 126 -18.02 32.70 -15.80
N MET A 127 -18.71 31.56 -15.80
CA MET A 127 -18.28 30.38 -16.54
C MET A 127 -18.46 30.58 -18.06
N PRO A 128 -17.36 30.65 -18.84
CA PRO A 128 -17.44 30.96 -20.27
C PRO A 128 -17.75 29.73 -21.14
N LEU A 129 -17.66 28.52 -20.58
CA LEU A 129 -17.80 27.29 -21.33
C LEU A 129 -19.27 26.86 -21.36
N ARG A 130 -19.72 26.47 -22.55
CA ARG A 130 -21.03 25.86 -22.83
C ARG A 130 -20.81 24.50 -23.49
N PRO A 131 -21.78 23.57 -23.47
CA PRO A 131 -21.62 22.22 -24.00
C PRO A 131 -20.99 22.15 -25.41
N LYS A 132 -21.42 23.04 -26.32
CA LYS A 132 -20.86 23.13 -27.68
C LYS A 132 -19.37 23.47 -27.69
N LYS A 133 -18.93 24.41 -26.85
CA LYS A 133 -17.52 24.84 -26.77
C LYS A 133 -16.66 23.75 -26.14
N LEU A 134 -17.15 23.06 -25.10
CA LEU A 134 -16.44 21.93 -24.50
C LEU A 134 -16.16 20.83 -25.51
N ARG A 135 -17.19 20.42 -26.28
CA ARG A 135 -17.04 19.44 -27.37
C ARG A 135 -16.03 19.88 -28.41
N SER A 136 -16.08 21.15 -28.84
CA SER A 136 -15.13 21.68 -29.84
C SER A 136 -13.67 21.71 -29.36
N LEU A 137 -13.45 21.79 -28.05
CA LEU A 137 -12.12 21.82 -27.45
C LEU A 137 -11.59 20.42 -27.15
N GLY A 138 -12.37 19.35 -27.37
CA GLY A 138 -11.96 17.96 -27.12
C GLY A 138 -11.58 17.71 -25.66
N ILE A 139 -12.19 18.44 -24.73
CA ILE A 139 -11.82 18.39 -23.31
C ILE A 139 -12.34 17.09 -22.71
N ASP A 140 -11.41 16.33 -22.14
CA ASP A 140 -11.72 15.20 -21.29
C ASP A 140 -11.36 15.57 -19.83
N PRO A 141 -12.35 15.92 -18.99
CA PRO A 141 -12.12 16.36 -17.61
C PRO A 141 -11.53 15.25 -16.73
N SER A 142 -11.73 13.99 -17.12
CA SER A 142 -11.12 12.85 -16.44
C SER A 142 -9.59 12.82 -16.62
N LYS A 143 -9.06 13.59 -17.58
CA LYS A 143 -7.62 13.76 -17.87
C LYS A 143 -7.06 15.09 -17.35
N GLY A 144 -7.73 15.71 -16.38
CA GLY A 144 -7.32 16.96 -15.75
C GLY A 144 -7.81 18.22 -16.45
N ALA A 145 -7.27 19.38 -16.05
CA ALA A 145 -7.75 20.69 -16.50
C ALA A 145 -7.50 20.99 -17.99
N GLY A 146 -6.66 20.21 -18.69
CA GLY A 146 -6.30 20.47 -20.09
C GLY A 146 -5.69 21.85 -20.36
N GLN A 147 -5.06 22.45 -19.35
CA GLN A 147 -4.60 23.86 -19.32
C GLN A 147 -5.75 24.90 -19.42
N ILE A 148 -6.97 24.55 -19.03
CA ILE A 148 -8.13 25.46 -19.09
C ILE A 148 -8.46 25.97 -17.69
N ARG A 149 -8.22 27.27 -17.48
CA ARG A 149 -8.40 27.96 -16.20
C ARG A 149 -9.82 27.87 -15.64
N ALA A 150 -10.82 28.05 -16.50
CA ALA A 150 -12.23 28.04 -16.09
C ALA A 150 -12.68 26.70 -15.47
N LEU A 151 -12.09 25.58 -15.90
CA LEU A 151 -12.40 24.26 -15.31
C LEU A 151 -11.80 24.10 -13.92
N ALA A 152 -10.58 24.60 -13.71
CA ALA A 152 -9.95 24.61 -12.40
C ALA A 152 -10.71 25.51 -11.40
N ARG A 153 -11.21 26.65 -11.87
CA ARG A 153 -12.08 27.50 -11.07
C ARG A 153 -13.41 26.80 -10.76
N LEU A 154 -14.02 26.14 -11.74
CA LEU A 154 -15.24 25.35 -11.52
C LEU A 154 -15.01 24.25 -10.48
N TYR A 155 -13.88 23.55 -10.57
CA TYR A 155 -13.48 22.53 -9.61
C TYR A 155 -13.38 23.07 -8.18
N LEU A 156 -12.84 24.28 -8.01
CA LEU A 156 -12.77 24.94 -6.71
C LEU A 156 -14.17 25.22 -6.14
N PHE A 157 -15.11 25.71 -6.96
CA PHE A 157 -16.50 25.93 -6.54
C PHE A 157 -17.21 24.62 -6.21
N ASP A 158 -17.04 23.58 -7.02
CA ASP A 158 -17.61 22.25 -6.82
C ASP A 158 -17.14 21.60 -5.51
N LYS A 159 -15.83 21.71 -5.24
CA LYS A 159 -15.22 21.12 -4.03
C LYS A 159 -15.10 22.08 -2.86
N TYR A 160 -15.76 23.25 -2.92
CA TYR A 160 -15.66 24.29 -1.91
C TYR A 160 -15.84 23.78 -0.47
N PRO A 161 -16.88 23.00 -0.12
CA PRO A 161 -17.07 22.55 1.27
C PRO A 161 -15.91 21.70 1.79
N LYS A 162 -15.35 20.82 0.95
CA LYS A 162 -14.22 19.97 1.29
C LYS A 162 -12.93 20.78 1.40
N LEU A 163 -12.69 21.69 0.45
CA LEU A 163 -11.53 22.58 0.44
C LEU A 163 -11.50 23.45 1.70
N ARG A 164 -12.62 24.10 2.01
CA ARG A 164 -12.81 24.87 3.24
C ARG A 164 -12.52 24.04 4.49
N GLY A 165 -13.12 22.86 4.58
CA GLY A 165 -12.92 21.94 5.71
C GLY A 165 -11.46 21.56 5.93
N ARG A 166 -10.72 21.32 4.84
CA ARG A 166 -9.27 20.98 4.90
C ARG A 166 -8.40 22.17 5.32
N ILE A 167 -8.65 23.37 4.78
CA ILE A 167 -7.92 24.59 5.18
C ILE A 167 -8.18 24.88 6.66
N LYS A 168 -9.45 24.87 7.08
CA LYS A 168 -9.86 25.04 8.47
C LYS A 168 -9.21 24.00 9.39
N GLY A 169 -9.27 22.73 9.02
CA GLY A 169 -8.65 21.64 9.78
C GLY A 169 -7.15 21.81 9.94
N ALA A 170 -6.45 22.21 8.87
CA ALA A 170 -5.02 22.47 8.91
C ALA A 170 -4.66 23.67 9.81
N LEU A 171 -5.42 24.76 9.75
CA LEU A 171 -5.23 25.92 10.62
C LEU A 171 -5.51 25.59 12.09
N ASN A 172 -6.56 24.81 12.38
CA ASN A 172 -6.88 24.36 13.73
C ASN A 172 -5.85 23.38 14.29
N PHE A 173 -5.26 22.55 13.44
CA PHE A 173 -4.10 21.74 13.82
C PHE A 173 -2.92 22.65 14.20
N LEU A 174 -2.59 23.65 13.38
CA LEU A 174 -1.49 24.57 13.67
C LEU A 174 -1.76 25.44 14.92
N SER A 175 -3.01 25.81 15.18
CA SER A 175 -3.40 26.73 16.26
C SER A 175 -3.62 26.09 17.62
N SER A 176 -3.78 24.76 17.67
CA SER A 176 -4.07 24.04 18.91
C SER A 176 -2.89 24.08 19.90
N ASN A 177 -2.79 25.15 20.68
CA ASN A 177 -1.68 25.43 21.61
C ASN A 177 -1.58 24.52 22.85
N ALA A 178 -2.16 23.32 22.86
CA ALA A 178 -2.72 22.75 24.08
C ALA A 178 -2.18 21.39 24.57
N GLY A 179 -0.94 21.01 24.26
CA GLY A 179 -0.31 19.84 24.87
C GLY A 179 1.10 20.11 25.37
N ASN A 180 1.46 19.62 26.56
CA ASN A 180 2.86 19.54 27.02
C ASN A 180 3.73 18.87 25.95
N GLU A 181 3.20 17.83 25.31
CA GLU A 181 3.83 17.10 24.20
C GLU A 181 4.26 18.01 23.03
N ARG A 182 3.47 19.04 22.69
CA ARG A 182 3.80 19.93 21.56
C ARG A 182 4.91 20.90 21.92
N LYS A 183 4.93 21.39 23.16
CA LYS A 183 6.03 22.21 23.71
C LYS A 183 7.32 21.39 23.81
N GLU A 184 7.22 20.17 24.29
CA GLU A 184 8.35 19.22 24.33
C GLU A 184 8.89 18.95 22.92
N THR A 185 8.01 18.78 21.93
CA THR A 185 8.41 18.59 20.52
C THR A 185 9.15 19.81 19.99
N TYR A 186 8.68 21.04 20.24
CA TYR A 186 9.40 22.26 19.84
C TYR A 186 10.78 22.34 20.50
N GLN A 187 10.89 22.05 21.79
CA GLN A 187 12.16 22.05 22.51
C GLN A 187 13.12 20.99 21.97
N ARG A 188 12.62 19.77 21.73
CA ARG A 188 13.36 18.66 21.13
C ARG A 188 13.94 19.05 19.77
N LEU A 189 13.14 19.70 18.92
CA LEU A 189 13.55 20.17 17.59
C LEU A 189 14.32 21.51 17.61
N GLY A 190 14.45 22.18 18.76
CA GLY A 190 15.13 23.47 18.88
C GLY A 190 14.40 24.64 18.20
N LEU A 191 13.06 24.56 18.12
CA LEU A 191 12.21 25.55 17.45
C LEU A 191 11.67 26.58 18.44
N GLN A 192 11.79 27.87 18.10
CA GLN A 192 11.14 28.99 18.79
C GLN A 192 10.00 29.50 17.93
N VAL A 193 8.76 29.25 18.37
CA VAL A 193 7.54 29.43 17.56
C VAL A 193 6.65 30.51 18.18
N ASP A 194 6.28 31.51 17.37
CA ASP A 194 5.22 32.48 17.67
C ASP A 194 3.87 31.91 17.23
N THR A 195 3.09 31.44 18.19
CA THR A 195 1.77 30.86 17.96
C THR A 195 0.64 31.90 17.86
N SER A 196 0.97 33.19 17.94
CA SER A 196 -0.02 34.27 17.77
C SER A 196 -0.21 34.67 16.31
N LYS A 197 0.76 34.35 15.44
CA LYS A 197 0.76 34.70 14.02
C LYS A 197 0.96 33.48 13.14
N PHE A 198 0.08 33.32 12.16
CA PHE A 198 0.13 32.20 11.22
C PHE A 198 0.58 32.66 9.85
N ARG A 199 1.13 31.74 9.06
CA ARG A 199 1.46 31.99 7.66
C ARG A 199 0.74 30.98 6.78
N ILE A 200 0.23 31.44 5.65
CA ILE A 200 -0.30 30.59 4.59
C ILE A 200 0.48 30.94 3.33
N VAL A 201 1.05 29.95 2.67
CA VAL A 201 1.80 30.13 1.44
C VAL A 201 1.11 29.33 0.34
N VAL A 202 0.47 30.05 -0.59
CA VAL A 202 -0.09 29.46 -1.81
C VAL A 202 1.02 29.34 -2.83
N ILE A 203 1.26 28.12 -3.34
CA ILE A 203 2.29 27.83 -4.33
C ILE A 203 1.60 27.37 -5.61
N ALA A 204 1.76 28.14 -6.68
CA ALA A 204 1.08 27.87 -7.95
C ALA A 204 1.97 28.24 -9.15
N SER A 205 1.59 27.78 -10.33
CA SER A 205 2.13 28.24 -11.61
C SER A 205 1.04 28.93 -12.41
N CYS A 206 1.38 30.02 -13.09
CA CYS A 206 0.46 30.69 -14.02
C CYS A 206 0.47 30.08 -15.43
N ALA A 207 1.31 29.07 -15.69
CA ALA A 207 1.35 28.34 -16.97
C ALA A 207 0.25 27.27 -17.08
N GLY A 208 0.05 26.49 -16.01
CA GLY A 208 -0.87 25.34 -15.98
C GLY A 208 -2.33 25.76 -15.76
N GLY A 209 -3.29 24.88 -16.06
CA GLY A 209 -4.72 25.17 -15.91
C GLY A 209 -5.16 25.30 -14.44
N THR A 210 -4.71 24.38 -13.58
CA THR A 210 -5.07 24.36 -12.16
C THR A 210 -4.58 25.61 -11.44
N GLY A 211 -3.26 25.84 -11.38
CA GLY A 211 -2.68 26.99 -10.66
C GLY A 211 -3.17 28.33 -11.18
N ALA A 212 -3.16 28.53 -12.51
CA ALA A 212 -3.62 29.77 -13.13
C ALA A 212 -5.12 30.04 -12.92
N GLY A 213 -5.93 29.00 -12.77
CA GLY A 213 -7.38 29.11 -12.61
C GLY A 213 -7.88 29.19 -11.17
N SER A 214 -7.07 28.78 -10.18
CA SER A 214 -7.51 28.72 -8.77
C SER A 214 -6.70 29.56 -7.79
N ALA A 215 -5.47 30.00 -8.12
CA ALA A 215 -4.59 30.66 -7.15
C ALA A 215 -5.24 31.88 -6.46
N ILE A 216 -5.91 32.75 -7.22
CA ILE A 216 -6.54 33.96 -6.69
C ILE A 216 -7.70 33.62 -5.74
N ASP A 217 -8.58 32.70 -6.13
CA ASP A 217 -9.68 32.23 -5.29
C ASP A 217 -9.14 31.53 -4.02
N LEU A 218 -8.08 30.74 -4.13
CA LEU A 218 -7.39 30.11 -2.99
C LEU A 218 -6.84 31.16 -2.00
N GLY A 219 -6.25 32.25 -2.50
CA GLY A 219 -5.74 33.34 -1.65
C GLY A 219 -6.84 34.02 -0.85
N TRP A 220 -7.91 34.42 -1.53
CA TRP A 220 -9.07 35.00 -0.87
C TRP A 220 -9.69 34.04 0.16
N MET A 221 -9.83 32.76 -0.20
CA MET A 221 -10.49 31.77 0.66
C MET A 221 -9.65 31.46 1.89
N ALA A 222 -8.34 31.29 1.70
CA ALA A 222 -7.39 31.13 2.79
C ALA A 222 -7.45 32.31 3.76
N LYS A 223 -7.50 33.55 3.25
CA LYS A 223 -7.60 34.77 4.06
C LYS A 223 -8.94 34.86 4.80
N ALA A 224 -10.06 34.51 4.15
CA ALA A 224 -11.38 34.51 4.77
C ALA A 224 -11.51 33.48 5.90
N ILE A 225 -11.01 32.26 5.68
CA ILE A 225 -11.00 31.19 6.69
C ILE A 225 -10.03 31.54 7.83
N ALA A 226 -8.82 32.02 7.52
CA ALA A 226 -7.84 32.37 8.54
C ALA A 226 -8.36 33.45 9.51
N ARG A 227 -9.06 34.47 9.01
CA ARG A 227 -9.70 35.49 9.86
C ARG A 227 -10.74 34.93 10.85
N GLN A 228 -11.31 33.77 10.57
CA GLN A 228 -12.29 33.11 11.43
C GLN A 228 -11.64 32.13 12.42
N GLU A 229 -10.52 31.51 12.04
CA GLU A 229 -9.93 30.40 12.79
C GLU A 229 -8.68 30.77 13.60
N VAL A 230 -7.96 31.85 13.24
CA VAL A 230 -6.72 32.27 13.91
C VAL A 230 -6.68 33.77 14.20
N ALA A 231 -5.88 34.17 15.19
CA ALA A 231 -5.83 35.56 15.68
C ALA A 231 -5.23 36.54 14.66
N ASP A 232 -4.13 36.16 14.01
CA ASP A 232 -3.45 36.94 12.99
C ASP A 232 -2.84 36.00 11.94
N SER A 233 -2.86 36.40 10.67
CA SER A 233 -2.37 35.58 9.57
C SER A 233 -1.79 36.40 8.44
N GLN A 234 -0.73 35.88 7.82
CA GLN A 234 -0.17 36.40 6.58
C GLN A 234 -0.37 35.37 5.46
N VAL A 235 -0.95 35.78 4.34
CA VAL A 235 -1.22 34.93 3.17
C VAL A 235 -0.34 35.38 2.00
N ASP A 236 0.67 34.59 1.66
CA ASP A 236 1.59 34.88 0.57
C ASP A 236 1.30 34.02 -0.67
N LEU A 237 1.58 34.53 -1.86
CA LEU A 237 1.60 33.76 -3.11
C LEU A 237 3.04 33.59 -3.58
N VAL A 238 3.44 32.36 -3.91
CA VAL A 238 4.62 32.08 -4.74
C VAL A 238 4.11 31.60 -6.09
N LEU A 239 4.28 32.45 -7.11
CA LEU A 239 3.77 32.22 -8.46
C LEU A 239 4.93 31.98 -9.44
N LEU A 240 4.96 30.77 -9.99
CA LEU A 240 5.94 30.40 -11.01
C LEU A 240 5.47 30.87 -12.39
N LEU A 241 6.38 31.56 -13.07
CA LEU A 241 6.20 32.17 -14.39
C LEU A 241 6.37 31.14 -15.53
N PRO A 242 5.87 31.45 -16.75
CA PRO A 242 5.71 30.45 -17.80
C PRO A 242 6.99 29.98 -18.50
N SER A 243 8.13 30.66 -18.33
CA SER A 243 9.32 30.42 -19.18
C SER A 243 9.87 29.00 -19.07
N GLY A 244 9.85 28.41 -17.87
CA GLY A 244 10.25 27.01 -17.66
C GLY A 244 9.29 25.96 -18.25
N PHE A 245 8.14 26.39 -18.76
CA PHE A 245 7.11 25.55 -19.36
C PHE A 245 6.97 25.79 -20.87
N ALA A 246 7.92 26.49 -21.51
CA ALA A 246 7.86 26.84 -22.94
C ALA A 246 7.67 25.62 -23.87
N LYS A 247 8.10 24.42 -23.45
CA LYS A 247 7.91 23.15 -24.19
C LYS A 247 6.47 22.61 -24.10
N ALA A 248 5.68 23.07 -23.14
CA ALA A 248 4.29 22.63 -22.90
C ALA A 248 3.30 23.65 -23.48
N ASN A 249 2.87 23.42 -24.73
CA ASN A 249 1.89 24.25 -25.46
C ASN A 249 2.02 25.76 -25.17
N LYS A 250 3.03 26.36 -25.80
CA LYS A 250 3.44 27.75 -25.57
C LYS A 250 2.26 28.74 -25.57
N GLU A 251 1.37 28.65 -26.56
CA GLU A 251 0.24 29.57 -26.69
C GLU A 251 -0.70 29.52 -25.48
N ARG A 252 -1.08 28.31 -25.03
CA ARG A 252 -1.94 28.16 -23.84
C ARG A 252 -1.24 28.63 -22.57
N THR A 253 0.03 28.27 -22.43
CA THR A 253 0.86 28.65 -21.28
C THR A 253 1.00 30.17 -21.15
N GLU A 254 1.28 30.87 -22.26
CA GLU A 254 1.39 32.33 -22.28
C GLU A 254 0.03 33.01 -22.09
N ALA A 255 -1.04 32.50 -22.71
CA ALA A 255 -2.39 33.03 -22.53
C ALA A 255 -2.87 32.89 -21.07
N ASN A 256 -2.61 31.75 -20.44
CA ASN A 256 -2.90 31.52 -19.04
C ASN A 256 -2.12 32.48 -18.13
N ALA A 257 -0.82 32.64 -18.40
CA ALA A 257 0.03 33.53 -17.63
C ALA A 257 -0.44 34.98 -17.74
N TYR A 258 -0.69 35.45 -18.95
CA TYR A 258 -1.18 36.80 -19.21
C TYR A 258 -2.50 37.08 -18.47
N ALA A 259 -3.50 36.20 -18.62
CA ALA A 259 -4.79 36.39 -17.98
C ALA A 259 -4.70 36.32 -16.44
N THR A 260 -3.89 35.41 -15.90
CA THR A 260 -3.64 35.31 -14.45
C THR A 260 -3.00 36.57 -13.89
N LEU A 261 -1.98 37.13 -14.56
CA LEU A 261 -1.30 38.34 -14.12
C LEU A 261 -2.21 39.57 -14.18
N MET A 262 -3.06 39.67 -15.21
CA MET A 262 -4.06 40.74 -15.32
C MET A 262 -5.10 40.70 -14.19
N GLU A 263 -5.63 39.51 -13.89
CA GLU A 263 -6.58 39.31 -12.79
C GLU A 263 -5.92 39.53 -11.42
N LEU A 264 -4.69 39.05 -11.25
CA LEU A 264 -3.92 39.26 -10.03
C LEU A 264 -3.68 40.75 -9.80
N GLU A 265 -3.22 41.49 -10.81
CA GLU A 265 -3.04 42.94 -10.68
C GLU A 265 -4.35 43.68 -10.38
N THR A 266 -5.46 43.24 -10.95
CA THR A 266 -6.77 43.82 -10.65
C THR A 266 -7.17 43.57 -9.20
N THR A 267 -6.94 42.36 -8.67
CA THR A 267 -7.34 41.97 -7.31
C THR A 267 -6.36 42.41 -6.22
N MET A 268 -5.11 42.71 -6.57
CA MET A 268 -4.09 43.24 -5.65
C MET A 268 -4.15 44.76 -5.51
N ARG A 269 -4.97 45.44 -6.31
CA ARG A 269 -5.36 46.83 -6.07
C ARG A 269 -6.38 46.85 -4.94
N ASP A 270 -6.25 47.78 -3.98
CA ASP A 270 -7.18 47.98 -2.86
C ASP A 270 -8.56 48.49 -3.35
N MET A 271 -9.23 47.66 -4.13
CA MET A 271 -10.56 47.88 -4.68
C MET A 271 -11.61 47.25 -3.77
N ASN A 272 -12.86 47.69 -3.94
CA ASN A 272 -13.98 47.09 -3.24
C ASN A 272 -14.25 45.70 -3.82
N ALA A 273 -13.67 44.67 -3.20
CA ALA A 273 -13.80 43.28 -3.61
C ALA A 273 -15.23 42.77 -3.37
N GLN A 274 -15.76 42.05 -4.35
CA GLN A 274 -17.03 41.33 -4.26
C GLN A 274 -16.79 39.87 -4.66
N VAL A 275 -16.10 39.14 -3.80
CA VAL A 275 -15.75 37.73 -4.04
C VAL A 275 -16.83 36.86 -3.40
N ARG A 276 -17.57 36.12 -4.22
CA ARG A 276 -18.68 35.27 -3.77
C ARG A 276 -18.40 33.82 -4.13
N TRP A 277 -18.42 32.94 -3.12
CA TRP A 277 -18.47 31.49 -3.32
C TRP A 277 -19.72 30.94 -2.64
N MET A 278 -19.64 30.73 -1.33
CA MET A 278 -20.73 30.29 -0.48
C MET A 278 -20.46 30.87 0.91
N GLU A 279 -21.52 31.18 1.64
CA GLU A 279 -21.38 31.65 3.02
C GLU A 279 -20.72 30.58 3.90
N PRO A 280 -19.91 30.96 4.91
CA PRO A 280 -19.67 32.31 5.40
C PRO A 280 -18.41 32.99 4.82
N ASP A 281 -17.74 32.40 3.82
CA ASP A 281 -16.41 32.87 3.41
C ASP A 281 -16.43 33.90 2.28
N SER A 282 -17.61 34.26 1.74
CA SER A 282 -17.75 35.34 0.76
C SER A 282 -17.19 36.65 1.32
N VAL A 283 -16.36 37.34 0.53
CA VAL A 283 -15.70 38.59 0.94
C VAL A 283 -16.36 39.79 0.27
N LEU A 284 -16.85 40.71 1.08
CA LEU A 284 -17.33 42.03 0.67
C LEU A 284 -16.47 43.11 1.32
N GLY A 285 -16.05 44.11 0.54
CA GLY A 285 -15.28 45.25 1.06
C GLY A 285 -13.86 45.33 0.51
N LYS A 286 -13.05 46.19 1.13
CA LYS A 286 -11.66 46.38 0.73
C LYS A 286 -10.76 45.21 1.13
N GLY A 287 -9.78 44.92 0.29
CA GLY A 287 -8.73 43.95 0.57
C GLY A 287 -8.06 43.42 -0.68
N ALA A 288 -7.10 42.52 -0.48
CA ALA A 288 -6.41 41.78 -1.53
C ALA A 288 -6.29 40.30 -1.13
N PRO A 289 -6.23 39.37 -2.10
CA PRO A 289 -6.11 37.93 -1.81
C PRO A 289 -4.82 37.58 -1.07
N PHE A 290 -3.75 38.34 -1.29
CA PHE A 290 -2.42 38.10 -0.73
C PHE A 290 -1.88 39.33 -0.01
N ASP A 291 -0.93 39.12 0.90
CA ASP A 291 -0.17 40.16 1.59
C ASP A 291 1.18 40.40 0.89
N ASP A 292 1.76 39.34 0.32
CA ASP A 292 2.93 39.42 -0.57
C ASP A 292 2.80 38.43 -1.73
N VAL A 293 3.31 38.82 -2.90
CA VAL A 293 3.33 37.98 -4.11
C VAL A 293 4.77 37.87 -4.61
N TYR A 294 5.30 36.65 -4.68
CA TYR A 294 6.62 36.35 -5.19
C TYR A 294 6.54 35.78 -6.59
N PHE A 295 7.14 36.48 -7.56
CA PHE A 295 7.33 35.95 -8.90
C PHE A 295 8.66 35.21 -8.98
N VAL A 296 8.60 34.00 -9.52
CA VAL A 296 9.78 33.15 -9.70
C VAL A 296 9.78 32.60 -11.12
N ASP A 297 10.92 32.70 -11.80
CA ASP A 297 11.10 32.19 -13.15
C ASP A 297 12.45 31.48 -13.28
N THR A 298 12.56 30.67 -14.34
CA THR A 298 13.81 30.03 -14.78
C THR A 298 14.85 31.04 -15.23
N ALA A 299 14.44 32.21 -15.74
CA ALA A 299 15.33 33.24 -16.25
C ALA A 299 15.26 34.53 -15.42
N ASN A 300 16.40 35.20 -15.25
CA ASN A 300 16.47 36.52 -14.62
C ASN A 300 16.49 37.66 -15.66
N LEU A 301 16.51 38.92 -15.19
CA LEU A 301 16.54 40.12 -16.06
C LEU A 301 17.79 40.22 -16.95
N ALA A 302 18.88 39.52 -16.62
CA ALA A 302 20.08 39.42 -17.44
C ALA A 302 20.02 38.25 -18.45
N ASN A 303 18.86 37.62 -18.61
CA ASN A 303 18.61 36.46 -19.45
C ASN A 303 19.52 35.26 -19.13
N LYS A 304 19.96 35.15 -17.88
CA LYS A 304 20.60 33.93 -17.36
C LYS A 304 19.50 33.02 -16.84
N ALA A 305 19.50 31.77 -17.33
CA ALA A 305 18.44 30.82 -17.05
C ALA A 305 18.97 29.52 -16.45
N THR A 306 18.14 28.86 -15.64
CA THR A 306 18.32 27.45 -15.28
C THR A 306 17.98 26.55 -16.47
N ASP A 307 18.60 25.37 -16.54
CA ASP A 307 18.35 24.41 -17.64
C ASP A 307 17.03 23.65 -17.44
N ASP A 308 16.68 23.35 -16.18
CA ASP A 308 15.46 22.65 -15.81
C ASP A 308 14.60 23.52 -14.86
N ILE A 309 13.28 23.46 -15.04
CA ILE A 309 12.31 24.06 -14.11
C ILE A 309 12.39 23.42 -12.71
N LYS A 310 12.85 22.17 -12.62
CA LYS A 310 13.06 21.48 -11.34
C LYS A 310 14.08 22.18 -10.45
N ASP A 311 15.04 22.89 -11.04
CA ASP A 311 16.01 23.71 -10.29
C ASP A 311 15.30 24.84 -9.56
N VAL A 312 14.32 25.47 -10.22
CA VAL A 312 13.47 26.51 -9.62
C VAL A 312 12.57 25.92 -8.53
N TYR A 313 12.00 24.72 -8.74
CA TYR A 313 11.22 24.05 -7.69
C TYR A 313 12.06 23.77 -6.44
N GLN A 314 13.31 23.35 -6.63
CA GLN A 314 14.26 23.12 -5.54
C GLN A 314 14.61 24.42 -4.83
N MET A 315 14.95 25.48 -5.57
CA MET A 315 15.24 26.80 -5.02
C MET A 315 14.08 27.35 -4.18
N VAL A 316 12.84 27.26 -4.69
CA VAL A 316 11.64 27.71 -3.96
C VAL A 316 11.45 26.88 -2.70
N ALA A 317 11.57 25.56 -2.78
CA ALA A 317 11.43 24.68 -1.64
C ALA A 317 12.49 24.96 -0.57
N ASP A 318 13.74 25.16 -0.96
CA ASP A 318 14.83 25.51 -0.06
C ASP A 318 14.56 26.88 0.59
N THR A 319 14.16 27.89 -0.19
CA THR A 319 13.88 29.22 0.37
C THR A 319 12.76 29.17 1.40
N LEU A 320 11.68 28.43 1.14
CA LEU A 320 10.58 28.28 2.08
C LEU A 320 10.98 27.41 3.29
N PHE A 321 11.79 26.38 3.09
CA PHE A 321 12.31 25.54 4.16
C PHE A 321 13.23 26.31 5.12
N GLU A 322 14.08 27.20 4.61
CA GLU A 322 14.99 28.03 5.42
C GLU A 322 14.24 28.95 6.41
N ASP A 323 12.93 29.16 6.24
CA ASP A 323 12.13 29.85 7.26
C ASP A 323 11.96 29.01 8.54
N PHE A 324 12.04 27.68 8.45
CA PHE A 324 11.95 26.77 9.60
C PHE A 324 13.30 26.51 10.28
N ALA A 325 14.39 26.57 9.52
CA ALA A 325 15.72 26.26 10.03
C ALA A 325 16.12 27.21 11.18
N SER A 326 16.66 26.67 12.26
CA SER A 326 17.01 27.43 13.46
C SER A 326 18.38 28.10 13.30
N ALA A 327 18.43 29.37 12.84
CA ALA A 327 19.67 30.17 12.82
C ALA A 327 19.44 31.68 12.62
N ASP A 328 20.53 32.44 12.77
CA ASP A 328 20.67 33.87 12.44
C ASP A 328 20.15 34.20 11.03
N PHE A 329 20.31 33.28 10.06
CA PHE A 329 19.81 33.47 8.69
C PHE A 329 18.28 33.58 8.65
N ALA A 330 17.55 32.63 9.23
CA ALA A 330 16.09 32.64 9.24
C ALA A 330 15.55 33.88 9.96
N ASN A 331 16.16 34.24 11.10
CA ASN A 331 15.82 35.46 11.83
C ASN A 331 16.06 36.72 10.99
N ARG A 332 17.21 36.81 10.33
CA ARG A 332 17.55 37.94 9.44
C ARG A 332 16.61 38.01 8.24
N LYS A 333 16.27 36.89 7.62
CA LYS A 333 15.32 36.80 6.51
C LYS A 333 13.94 37.31 6.94
N ARG A 334 13.41 36.85 8.08
CA ARG A 334 12.13 37.33 8.64
C ARG A 334 12.18 38.81 9.01
N SER A 335 13.27 39.27 9.61
CA SER A 335 13.47 40.68 9.97
C SER A 335 13.49 41.60 8.73
N ILE A 336 14.21 41.21 7.68
CA ILE A 336 14.23 41.93 6.40
C ILE A 336 12.84 41.96 5.77
N ALA A 337 12.10 40.84 5.78
CA ALA A 337 10.75 40.78 5.22
C ALA A 337 9.80 41.77 5.93
N VAL A 338 9.82 41.83 7.27
CA VAL A 338 9.04 42.78 8.06
C VAL A 338 9.41 44.24 7.72
N ASN A 339 10.72 44.53 7.60
CA ASN A 339 11.19 45.86 7.21
C ASN A 339 10.79 46.22 5.75
N GLN A 340 10.71 45.26 4.84
CA GLN A 340 10.27 45.52 3.47
C GLN A 340 8.78 45.82 3.38
N GLN A 341 7.94 45.23 4.23
CA GLN A 341 6.49 45.44 4.21
C GLN A 341 6.11 46.92 4.35
N GLN A 342 6.83 47.71 5.14
CA GLN A 342 6.57 49.15 5.29
C GLN A 342 6.73 49.92 3.97
N HIS A 343 7.56 49.44 3.04
CA HIS A 343 7.79 50.05 1.72
C HIS A 343 6.80 49.59 0.65
N LYS A 344 6.01 48.55 0.96
CA LYS A 344 4.97 47.99 0.08
C LYS A 344 3.60 48.61 0.33
N LEU A 345 3.50 49.54 1.28
CA LEU A 345 2.28 50.29 1.55
C LEU A 345 1.97 51.28 0.41
N GLY A 346 0.75 51.22 -0.11
CA GLY A 346 0.24 52.11 -1.16
C GLY A 346 0.68 51.76 -2.59
N PRO A 347 0.14 52.45 -3.60
CA PRO A 347 0.39 52.14 -5.00
C PRO A 347 1.75 52.65 -5.52
N PHE A 348 2.24 52.01 -6.57
CA PHE A 348 3.33 52.49 -7.44
C PHE A 348 2.73 53.15 -8.68
N ASN A 349 3.02 54.45 -8.85
CA ASN A 349 2.54 55.23 -9.99
C ASN A 349 3.71 55.57 -10.91
N PRO A 350 3.99 54.79 -11.98
CA PRO A 350 5.03 55.13 -12.92
C PRO A 350 4.64 56.37 -13.73
N ARG A 351 5.65 57.14 -14.15
CA ARG A 351 5.43 58.28 -15.05
C ARG A 351 5.09 57.74 -16.44
N VAL A 352 3.98 58.21 -17.00
CA VAL A 352 3.65 57.98 -18.41
C VAL A 352 3.98 59.23 -19.21
N PRO A 353 4.42 59.10 -20.48
CA PRO A 353 4.66 60.27 -21.33
C PRO A 353 3.36 61.07 -21.55
N GLU A 354 3.27 62.25 -20.93
CA GLU A 354 2.09 63.14 -20.99
C GLU A 354 1.72 63.48 -22.45
N GLN A 355 2.71 63.66 -23.32
CA GLN A 355 2.50 63.95 -24.75
C GLN A 355 1.73 62.85 -25.49
N ARG A 356 1.82 61.59 -25.04
CA ARG A 356 1.17 60.44 -25.70
C ARG A 356 -0.13 60.03 -25.01
N PHE A 357 -0.21 60.19 -23.69
CA PHE A 357 -1.30 59.63 -22.89
C PHE A 357 -2.08 60.66 -22.05
N GLY A 358 -1.78 61.96 -22.19
CA GLY A 358 -2.46 63.04 -21.47
C GLY A 358 -2.44 62.82 -19.95
N ASP A 359 -3.60 62.95 -19.32
CA ASP A 359 -3.80 62.81 -17.88
C ASP A 359 -3.86 61.35 -17.39
N MET A 360 -3.60 60.36 -18.25
CA MET A 360 -3.62 58.95 -17.84
C MET A 360 -2.64 58.71 -16.70
N ARG A 361 -3.08 58.04 -15.64
CA ARG A 361 -2.22 57.60 -14.54
C ARG A 361 -2.29 56.09 -14.42
N LEU A 362 -1.15 55.44 -14.51
CA LEU A 362 -1.02 54.03 -14.16
C LEU A 362 -0.77 53.92 -12.66
N SER A 363 -1.39 52.93 -12.04
CA SER A 363 -1.26 52.62 -10.62
C SER A 363 -1.15 51.12 -10.47
N TYR A 364 -0.08 50.66 -9.83
CA TYR A 364 0.23 49.26 -9.62
C TYR A 364 0.40 48.95 -8.13
N SER A 365 0.13 47.71 -7.73
CA SER A 365 0.43 47.30 -6.36
C SER A 365 1.95 47.18 -6.13
N LYS A 366 2.42 47.51 -4.92
CA LYS A 366 3.84 47.39 -4.52
C LYS A 366 4.19 46.07 -3.82
N VAL A 367 3.19 45.19 -3.65
CA VAL A 367 3.31 43.92 -2.93
C VAL A 367 3.99 42.80 -3.74
N TYR A 368 4.35 43.08 -4.99
CA TYR A 368 5.11 42.14 -5.82
C TYR A 368 6.58 42.14 -5.43
N SER A 369 7.12 40.95 -5.26
CA SER A 369 8.47 40.68 -4.81
C SER A 369 9.11 39.62 -5.71
N ALA A 370 10.43 39.53 -5.66
CA ALA A 370 11.19 38.43 -6.20
C ALA A 370 12.19 37.99 -5.14
N PHE A 371 12.58 36.72 -5.16
CA PHE A 371 13.70 36.22 -4.38
C PHE A 371 14.55 35.28 -5.23
N GLY A 372 15.78 35.09 -4.79
CA GLY A 372 16.69 34.08 -5.30
C GLY A 372 17.52 33.55 -4.14
N GLN A 373 17.97 32.31 -4.28
CA GLN A 373 18.84 31.68 -3.31
C GLN A 373 20.09 31.17 -4.03
N ALA A 374 21.25 31.51 -3.47
CA ALA A 374 22.51 30.90 -3.85
C ALA A 374 22.99 30.10 -2.64
N VAL A 375 23.23 28.81 -2.85
CA VAL A 375 23.76 27.92 -1.81
C VAL A 375 25.15 27.49 -2.25
N LEU A 376 26.13 27.65 -1.36
CA LEU A 376 27.42 26.99 -1.50
C LEU A 376 27.32 25.65 -0.77
N ASP A 377 26.93 24.61 -1.50
CA ASP A 377 26.87 23.26 -0.97
C ASP A 377 28.22 22.57 -1.18
N THR A 378 28.91 22.27 -0.09
CA THR A 378 30.20 21.56 -0.12
C THR A 378 30.03 20.05 -0.27
N GLN A 379 28.79 19.54 -0.23
CA GLN A 379 28.40 18.13 -0.27
C GLN A 379 29.08 17.23 0.78
N GLN A 380 29.91 17.76 1.67
CA GLN A 380 30.71 16.97 2.59
C GLN A 380 29.83 16.15 3.53
N SER A 381 28.88 16.79 4.21
CA SER A 381 27.95 16.11 5.11
C SER A 381 27.08 15.09 4.39
N LEU A 382 26.67 15.38 3.14
CA LEU A 382 25.90 14.43 2.33
C LEU A 382 26.72 13.19 1.99
N ARG A 383 28.01 13.36 1.63
CA ARG A 383 28.90 12.24 1.34
C ARG A 383 29.18 11.39 2.58
N ASP A 384 29.37 12.03 3.72
CA ASP A 384 29.53 11.34 5.01
C ASP A 384 28.27 10.53 5.36
N ASP A 385 27.08 11.13 5.20
CA ASP A 385 25.78 10.45 5.39
C ASP A 385 25.63 9.26 4.43
N ILE A 386 25.92 9.43 3.13
CA ILE A 386 25.86 8.34 2.14
C ILE A 386 26.75 7.17 2.55
N GLN A 387 28.00 7.44 2.91
CA GLN A 387 28.96 6.41 3.29
C GLN A 387 28.54 5.69 4.58
N ALA A 388 27.98 6.43 5.55
CA ALA A 388 27.45 5.84 6.78
C ALA A 388 26.25 4.92 6.51
N TYR A 389 25.31 5.33 5.64
CA TYR A 389 24.16 4.51 5.28
C TYR A 389 24.55 3.28 4.46
N GLU A 390 25.50 3.40 3.52
CA GLU A 390 26.03 2.27 2.77
C GLU A 390 26.69 1.25 3.71
N LEU A 391 27.51 1.71 4.65
CA LEU A 391 28.11 0.85 5.65
C LEU A 391 27.06 0.16 6.52
N ALA A 392 26.06 0.89 7.02
CA ALA A 392 24.97 0.33 7.82
C ALA A 392 24.18 -0.72 7.03
N ALA A 393 23.87 -0.45 5.76
CA ALA A 393 23.19 -1.40 4.88
C ALA A 393 24.02 -2.67 4.65
N LEU A 394 25.35 -2.54 4.46
CA LEU A 394 26.26 -3.68 4.37
C LEU A 394 26.32 -4.47 5.67
N MET A 395 26.35 -3.79 6.83
CA MET A 395 26.33 -4.44 8.15
C MET A 395 25.03 -5.23 8.36
N VAL A 396 23.87 -4.67 7.99
CA VAL A 396 22.57 -5.35 8.07
C VAL A 396 22.56 -6.57 7.14
N LYS A 397 23.02 -6.41 5.89
CA LYS A 397 23.12 -7.52 4.93
C LYS A 397 24.03 -8.64 5.44
N ALA A 398 25.18 -8.30 6.01
CA ALA A 398 26.09 -9.27 6.62
C ALA A 398 25.48 -9.93 7.86
N PHE A 399 24.78 -9.17 8.70
CA PHE A 399 24.11 -9.69 9.90
C PHE A 399 23.05 -10.75 9.56
N PHE A 400 22.27 -10.54 8.51
CA PHE A 400 21.24 -11.47 8.03
C PHE A 400 21.78 -12.55 7.07
N GLY A 401 23.07 -12.57 6.75
CA GLY A 401 23.65 -13.54 5.82
C GLY A 401 23.23 -13.34 4.36
N LEU A 402 22.74 -12.16 4.00
CA LEU A 402 22.36 -11.79 2.62
C LEU A 402 23.58 -11.59 1.69
N VAL A 403 24.77 -11.55 2.28
CA VAL A 403 26.07 -11.47 1.59
C VAL A 403 26.96 -12.55 2.23
N GLY A 404 27.65 -13.33 1.39
CA GLY A 404 28.59 -14.33 1.88
C GLY A 404 29.71 -13.70 2.70
N SER A 405 30.32 -14.45 3.62
CA SER A 405 31.44 -13.98 4.45
C SER A 405 32.64 -13.45 3.65
N ASP A 406 32.73 -13.87 2.39
CA ASP A 406 33.80 -13.52 1.46
C ASP A 406 33.39 -12.36 0.51
N GLY A 407 32.23 -11.72 0.75
CA GLY A 407 31.67 -10.67 -0.10
C GLY A 407 30.97 -11.17 -1.37
N GLY A 408 30.87 -12.49 -1.57
CA GLY A 408 30.15 -13.12 -2.69
C GLY A 408 28.64 -13.26 -2.48
N ALA A 409 27.96 -13.84 -3.46
CA ALA A 409 26.52 -14.14 -3.37
C ALA A 409 26.22 -15.09 -2.19
N ALA A 410 25.10 -14.88 -1.51
CA ALA A 410 24.67 -15.73 -0.40
C ALA A 410 24.41 -17.18 -0.87
N ARG A 411 24.73 -18.16 -0.02
CA ARG A 411 24.43 -19.57 -0.28
C ARG A 411 22.92 -19.78 -0.28
N ARG A 412 22.41 -20.42 -1.33
CA ARG A 412 21.01 -20.82 -1.46
C ARG A 412 20.89 -22.34 -1.26
N ALA A 413 19.74 -22.79 -0.77
CA ALA A 413 19.46 -24.21 -0.63
C ALA A 413 19.42 -24.90 -1.99
N GLY A 414 19.84 -26.16 -2.05
CA GLY A 414 19.69 -27.02 -3.24
C GLY A 414 18.59 -28.07 -3.07
N ASP A 415 18.28 -28.77 -4.17
CA ASP A 415 17.28 -29.85 -4.20
C ASP A 415 17.50 -30.91 -3.11
N PHE A 416 18.76 -31.29 -2.88
CA PHE A 416 19.14 -32.27 -1.88
C PHE A 416 18.79 -31.83 -0.45
N GLU A 417 19.04 -30.56 -0.11
CA GLU A 417 18.77 -30.00 1.21
C GLU A 417 17.27 -29.85 1.44
N ARG A 418 16.52 -29.42 0.41
CA ARG A 418 15.05 -29.46 0.42
C ARG A 418 14.55 -30.86 0.71
N ASP A 419 15.05 -31.85 -0.01
CA ASP A 419 14.54 -33.22 0.07
C ASP A 419 14.83 -33.87 1.43
N ILE A 420 16.01 -33.60 2.01
CA ILE A 420 16.36 -33.98 3.38
C ILE A 420 15.39 -33.30 4.37
N PHE A 421 15.22 -31.99 4.25
CA PHE A 421 14.39 -31.24 5.19
C PHE A 421 12.95 -31.75 5.20
N MET A 422 12.37 -31.92 4.01
CA MET A 422 11.00 -32.43 3.86
C MET A 422 10.86 -33.86 4.41
N ARG A 423 11.85 -34.73 4.19
CA ARG A 423 11.84 -36.11 4.72
C ARG A 423 11.91 -36.14 6.25
N GLU A 424 12.82 -35.38 6.85
CA GLU A 424 13.13 -35.48 8.28
C GLU A 424 12.18 -34.66 9.17
N HIS A 425 11.73 -33.51 8.66
CA HIS A 425 10.94 -32.56 9.44
C HIS A 425 9.47 -32.48 9.04
N MET A 426 9.10 -32.92 7.82
CA MET A 426 7.72 -32.83 7.30
C MET A 426 7.05 -34.19 7.01
N ALA A 427 7.69 -35.30 7.34
CA ALA A 427 7.20 -36.65 7.05
C ALA A 427 6.96 -36.94 5.55
N MET A 428 7.68 -36.25 4.66
CA MET A 428 7.55 -36.35 3.20
C MET A 428 8.53 -37.34 2.57
N GLY A 429 8.94 -38.38 3.32
CA GLY A 429 9.73 -39.49 2.77
C GLY A 429 8.89 -40.33 1.80
N GLU A 430 9.51 -40.90 0.79
CA GLU A 430 8.85 -41.77 -0.19
C GLU A 430 9.10 -43.25 0.12
N ARG A 431 8.09 -44.10 -0.08
CA ARG A 431 8.18 -45.56 0.02
C ARG A 431 7.38 -46.22 -1.10
N ALA A 432 7.85 -47.37 -1.59
CA ALA A 432 7.10 -48.14 -2.57
C ALA A 432 5.90 -48.85 -1.90
N PHE A 433 4.77 -48.87 -2.59
CA PHE A 433 3.60 -49.68 -2.28
C PHE A 433 3.40 -50.75 -3.35
N ASP A 434 3.41 -52.01 -2.92
CA ASP A 434 3.30 -53.21 -3.73
C ASP A 434 2.35 -54.28 -3.15
N ALA A 435 1.69 -53.98 -2.03
CA ALA A 435 0.80 -54.90 -1.33
C ALA A 435 -0.65 -54.83 -1.83
N PHE A 436 -0.93 -55.46 -2.97
CA PHE A 436 -2.27 -55.51 -3.57
C PHE A 436 -3.08 -56.74 -3.15
N PRO A 437 -4.43 -56.66 -3.11
CA PRO A 437 -5.31 -57.81 -2.97
C PRO A 437 -5.23 -58.76 -4.17
N ASP A 438 -5.58 -60.03 -3.95
CA ASP A 438 -5.59 -61.05 -5.01
C ASP A 438 -6.79 -60.86 -5.94
N PHE A 439 -6.64 -60.04 -6.98
CA PHE A 439 -7.66 -59.85 -8.00
C PHE A 439 -7.59 -60.89 -9.12
N LYS A 440 -8.75 -61.24 -9.70
CA LYS A 440 -8.79 -61.94 -10.99
C LYS A 440 -8.06 -61.11 -12.04
N LYS A 441 -7.27 -61.76 -12.90
CA LYS A 441 -6.49 -61.09 -13.94
C LYS A 441 -7.38 -60.18 -14.80
N GLY A 442 -6.99 -58.92 -14.93
CA GLY A 442 -7.72 -57.91 -15.71
C GLY A 442 -8.80 -57.12 -14.94
N THR A 443 -8.95 -57.33 -13.63
CA THR A 443 -9.94 -56.60 -12.81
C THR A 443 -9.57 -55.12 -12.63
N LEU A 444 -8.28 -54.86 -12.36
CA LEU A 444 -7.71 -53.54 -12.07
C LEU A 444 -6.21 -53.51 -12.44
N ASP A 445 -5.68 -52.30 -12.58
CA ASP A 445 -4.23 -52.06 -12.65
C ASP A 445 -3.62 -52.17 -11.24
N VAL A 446 -2.70 -53.14 -11.06
CA VAL A 446 -2.00 -53.42 -9.80
C VAL A 446 -0.51 -53.07 -9.88
N THR A 447 -0.18 -52.03 -10.66
CA THR A 447 1.19 -51.54 -10.79
C THR A 447 1.65 -50.85 -9.49
N PRO A 448 2.80 -51.24 -8.89
CA PRO A 448 3.36 -50.59 -7.71
C PRO A 448 3.55 -49.08 -7.90
N PHE A 449 3.45 -48.32 -6.81
CA PHE A 449 3.63 -46.86 -6.84
C PHE A 449 4.25 -46.28 -5.58
N GLN A 450 4.77 -45.06 -5.66
CA GLN A 450 5.38 -44.37 -4.53
C GLN A 450 4.33 -43.69 -3.66
N GLU A 451 4.42 -43.93 -2.36
CA GLU A 451 3.63 -43.31 -1.32
C GLU A 451 4.46 -42.37 -0.45
N LEU A 452 3.80 -41.38 0.12
CA LEU A 452 4.40 -40.52 1.15
C LEU A 452 4.28 -41.19 2.51
N ALA A 453 5.36 -41.17 3.30
CA ALA A 453 5.35 -41.63 4.70
C ALA A 453 4.27 -40.92 5.54
N LEU A 454 3.89 -39.69 5.16
CA LEU A 454 2.78 -38.93 5.71
C LEU A 454 1.45 -39.70 5.70
N THR A 455 1.12 -40.44 4.62
CA THR A 455 -0.13 -41.22 4.57
C THR A 455 -0.11 -42.36 5.58
N GLY A 456 1.05 -43.00 5.79
CA GLY A 456 1.26 -44.01 6.81
C GLY A 456 1.10 -43.47 8.23
N GLN A 457 1.63 -42.27 8.52
CA GLN A 457 1.47 -41.65 9.83
C GLN A 457 0.00 -41.33 10.14
N LEU A 458 -0.77 -40.91 9.14
CA LEU A 458 -2.21 -40.65 9.30
C LEU A 458 -3.04 -41.90 9.61
N LEU A 459 -2.51 -43.09 9.29
CA LEU A 459 -3.15 -44.38 9.56
C LEU A 459 -2.74 -44.97 10.93
N MET A 460 -1.98 -44.23 11.74
CA MET A 460 -1.64 -44.60 13.10
C MET A 460 -2.61 -43.96 14.10
N ASP A 461 -3.00 -44.71 15.12
CA ASP A 461 -3.73 -44.19 16.28
C ASP A 461 -2.76 -43.52 17.28
N LYS A 462 -3.27 -42.89 18.33
CA LYS A 462 -2.47 -42.17 19.35
C LYS A 462 -1.37 -43.05 19.96
N ASP A 463 -1.65 -44.34 20.14
CA ASP A 463 -0.72 -45.31 20.72
C ASP A 463 0.25 -45.94 19.70
N GLN A 464 0.40 -45.33 18.51
CA GLN A 464 1.20 -45.87 17.39
C GLN A 464 0.72 -47.24 16.87
N ARG A 465 -0.55 -47.58 17.12
CA ARG A 465 -1.18 -48.79 16.59
C ARG A 465 -1.80 -48.51 15.23
N SER A 466 -1.65 -49.44 14.28
CA SER A 466 -2.20 -49.32 12.93
C SER A 466 -3.73 -49.41 12.95
N LEU A 467 -4.41 -48.43 12.35
CA LEU A 467 -5.86 -48.49 12.14
C LEU A 467 -6.24 -49.64 11.18
N LEU A 468 -5.34 -50.01 10.27
CA LEU A 468 -5.55 -51.12 9.33
C LEU A 468 -5.59 -52.47 10.08
N GLU A 469 -4.64 -52.71 10.98
CA GLU A 469 -4.59 -53.94 11.79
C GLU A 469 -5.79 -54.04 12.73
N ARG A 470 -6.25 -52.91 13.26
CA ARG A 470 -7.44 -52.84 14.12
C ARG A 470 -8.70 -53.26 13.36
N ILE A 471 -8.89 -52.78 12.13
CA ILE A 471 -10.00 -53.18 11.28
C ILE A 471 -9.94 -54.67 10.98
N GLU A 472 -8.77 -55.16 10.56
CA GLU A 472 -8.58 -56.57 10.22
C GLU A 472 -8.89 -57.49 11.41
N SER A 473 -8.38 -57.14 12.61
CA SER A 473 -8.64 -57.89 13.84
C SER A 473 -10.13 -57.91 14.20
N LYS A 474 -10.85 -56.81 13.95
CA LYS A 474 -12.29 -56.71 14.21
C LYS A 474 -13.10 -57.55 13.23
N VAL A 475 -12.79 -57.50 11.94
CA VAL A 475 -13.43 -58.35 10.93
C VAL A 475 -13.20 -59.83 11.25
N GLN A 476 -11.96 -60.18 11.59
CA GLN A 476 -11.59 -61.54 11.99
C GLN A 476 -12.45 -62.03 13.15
N PHE A 477 -12.52 -61.25 14.23
CA PHE A 477 -13.29 -61.60 15.43
C PHE A 477 -14.78 -61.77 15.16
N GLU A 478 -15.38 -60.84 14.41
CA GLU A 478 -16.82 -60.84 14.15
C GLU A 478 -17.26 -61.98 13.22
N ILE A 479 -16.46 -62.29 12.19
CA ILE A 479 -16.72 -63.42 11.30
C ILE A 479 -16.55 -64.76 12.03
N ASP A 480 -15.48 -64.92 12.83
CA ASP A 480 -15.27 -66.13 13.63
C ASP A 480 -16.42 -66.35 14.63
N ARG A 481 -16.94 -65.25 15.23
CA ARG A 481 -18.13 -65.30 16.10
C ARG A 481 -19.35 -65.80 15.34
N ILE A 482 -19.61 -65.33 14.12
CA ILE A 482 -20.74 -65.81 13.31
C ILE A 482 -20.61 -67.31 13.03
N MET A 483 -19.41 -67.77 12.66
CA MET A 483 -19.14 -69.18 12.37
C MET A 483 -19.33 -70.09 13.59
N GLY A 484 -19.04 -69.58 14.80
CA GLY A 484 -19.18 -70.33 16.05
C GLY A 484 -20.57 -70.28 16.68
N ALA A 485 -21.35 -69.23 16.44
CA ALA A 485 -22.61 -68.97 17.15
C ALA A 485 -23.89 -69.31 16.36
N TYR A 486 -23.81 -69.46 15.03
CA TYR A 486 -24.98 -69.68 14.18
C TYR A 486 -24.82 -70.90 13.28
N ASP A 487 -25.95 -71.49 12.89
CA ASP A 487 -25.99 -72.55 11.88
C ASP A 487 -25.61 -72.03 10.50
N LEU A 488 -25.00 -72.90 9.68
CA LEU A 488 -24.50 -72.59 8.34
C LEU A 488 -25.54 -71.93 7.41
N LYS A 489 -26.82 -72.28 7.57
CA LYS A 489 -27.92 -71.69 6.78
C LYS A 489 -28.13 -70.20 7.05
N LEU A 490 -27.74 -69.72 8.23
CA LEU A 490 -27.90 -68.33 8.68
C LEU A 490 -26.65 -67.48 8.44
N TRP A 491 -25.51 -68.09 8.08
CA TRP A 491 -24.24 -67.37 7.95
C TRP A 491 -24.31 -66.21 6.95
N ARG A 492 -24.90 -66.42 5.77
CA ARG A 492 -25.03 -65.37 4.75
C ARG A 492 -25.89 -64.20 5.22
N GLU A 493 -26.99 -64.48 5.90
CA GLU A 493 -27.85 -63.46 6.49
C GLU A 493 -27.09 -62.65 7.55
N LYS A 494 -26.38 -63.33 8.46
CA LYS A 494 -25.64 -62.65 9.53
C LYS A 494 -24.44 -61.86 9.04
N VAL A 495 -23.74 -62.31 8.00
CA VAL A 495 -22.68 -61.50 7.38
C VAL A 495 -23.28 -60.29 6.63
N ALA A 496 -24.43 -60.45 5.96
CA ALA A 496 -25.12 -59.34 5.32
C ALA A 496 -25.65 -58.29 6.34
N GLU A 497 -26.03 -58.72 7.54
CA GLU A 497 -26.38 -57.83 8.66
C GLU A 497 -25.17 -57.15 9.30
N LEU A 498 -24.03 -57.85 9.37
CA LEU A 498 -22.77 -57.38 9.97
C LEU A 498 -22.07 -56.33 9.08
N LEU A 499 -22.06 -56.53 7.77
CA LEU A 499 -21.28 -55.69 6.85
C LEU A 499 -21.64 -54.19 6.96
N PRO A 500 -22.92 -53.76 6.99
CA PRO A 500 -23.28 -52.37 7.24
C PRO A 500 -22.89 -51.84 8.63
N GLN A 501 -22.66 -52.72 9.62
CA GLN A 501 -22.18 -52.31 10.95
C GLN A 501 -20.67 -52.04 10.90
N LEU A 502 -19.90 -52.93 10.26
CA LEU A 502 -18.47 -52.73 10.03
C LEU A 502 -18.20 -51.50 9.17
N GLU A 503 -19.03 -51.24 8.15
CA GLU A 503 -19.00 -50.01 7.36
C GLU A 503 -19.27 -48.79 8.24
N ARG A 504 -20.30 -48.79 9.09
CA ARG A 504 -20.60 -47.68 10.01
C ARG A 504 -19.49 -47.41 11.03
N ASP A 505 -18.73 -48.42 11.43
CA ASP A 505 -17.60 -48.24 12.34
C ASP A 505 -16.34 -47.69 11.65
N ALA A 506 -16.20 -47.91 10.35
CA ALA A 506 -15.06 -47.45 9.56
C ALA A 506 -15.33 -46.11 8.85
N ILE A 507 -16.52 -45.94 8.28
CA ILE A 507 -16.95 -44.89 7.36
C ILE A 507 -17.88 -43.91 8.07
N ARG A 508 -17.67 -42.60 7.91
CA ARG A 508 -18.52 -41.59 8.55
C ARG A 508 -19.86 -41.42 7.83
N GLU A 509 -20.96 -41.68 8.54
CA GLU A 509 -22.33 -41.36 8.11
C GLU A 509 -22.89 -40.12 8.81
N ALA A 510 -23.83 -39.41 8.17
CA ALA A 510 -24.49 -38.24 8.74
C ALA A 510 -25.41 -38.66 9.91
N GLY A 511 -25.07 -38.26 11.14
CA GLY A 511 -25.85 -38.53 12.35
C GLY A 511 -25.30 -39.64 13.26
N ALA A 512 -24.13 -40.23 12.96
CA ALA A 512 -23.47 -41.20 13.84
C ALA A 512 -22.98 -40.54 15.15
N SER A 513 -23.25 -41.16 16.30
CA SER A 513 -22.82 -40.68 17.62
C SER A 513 -21.49 -41.28 18.09
N ALA A 514 -21.02 -42.38 17.47
CA ALA A 514 -19.76 -43.05 17.78
C ALA A 514 -18.64 -42.60 16.83
N GLU A 515 -17.42 -42.42 17.35
CA GLU A 515 -16.23 -42.00 16.59
C GLU A 515 -15.76 -43.12 15.64
N THR A 516 -15.90 -42.88 14.34
CA THR A 516 -15.50 -43.82 13.27
C THR A 516 -13.99 -43.84 13.04
N SER A 517 -13.49 -44.82 12.29
CA SER A 517 -12.08 -44.85 11.90
C SER A 517 -11.68 -43.66 11.01
N GLU A 518 -12.57 -43.22 10.10
CA GLU A 518 -12.37 -41.96 9.35
C GLU A 518 -12.27 -40.73 10.27
N ASP A 519 -13.10 -40.64 11.31
CA ASP A 519 -13.05 -39.52 12.27
C ASP A 519 -11.73 -39.50 13.05
N ARG A 520 -11.19 -40.68 13.38
CA ARG A 520 -9.85 -40.78 14.01
C ARG A 520 -8.76 -40.23 13.09
N ILE A 521 -8.78 -40.58 11.80
CA ILE A 521 -7.83 -40.05 10.82
C ILE A 521 -7.96 -38.53 10.76
N LYS A 522 -9.18 -37.99 10.58
CA LYS A 522 -9.43 -36.54 10.51
C LYS A 522 -8.97 -35.78 11.75
N ARG A 523 -9.22 -36.32 12.95
CA ARG A 523 -8.73 -35.73 14.20
C ARG A 523 -7.21 -35.77 14.27
N HIS A 524 -6.60 -36.88 13.86
CA HIS A 524 -5.15 -37.03 13.84
C HIS A 524 -4.48 -36.10 12.83
N THR A 525 -5.14 -35.77 11.71
CA THR A 525 -4.66 -34.78 10.72
C THR A 525 -4.29 -33.45 11.38
N GLY A 526 -5.15 -32.90 12.24
CA GLY A 526 -4.90 -31.64 12.93
C GLY A 526 -3.76 -31.73 13.94
N GLU A 527 -3.70 -32.81 14.72
CA GLU A 527 -2.63 -33.06 15.69
C GLU A 527 -1.26 -33.21 15.00
N LEU A 528 -1.23 -33.94 13.88
CA LEU A 528 -0.03 -34.17 13.09
C LEU A 528 0.45 -32.87 12.43
N LEU A 529 -0.45 -32.10 11.84
CA LEU A 529 -0.13 -30.80 11.24
C LEU A 529 0.59 -29.88 12.24
N LEU A 530 0.02 -29.71 13.45
CA LEU A 530 0.63 -28.86 14.49
C LEU A 530 2.03 -29.35 14.89
N ARG A 531 2.22 -30.69 14.98
CA ARG A 531 3.52 -31.28 15.29
C ARG A 531 4.55 -31.03 14.19
N LEU A 532 4.17 -31.20 12.93
CA LEU A 532 5.04 -30.96 11.78
C LEU A 532 5.40 -29.47 11.66
N GLN A 533 4.43 -28.56 11.88
CA GLN A 533 4.69 -27.12 11.91
C GLN A 533 5.70 -26.75 13.01
N GLY A 534 5.52 -27.26 14.23
CA GLY A 534 6.46 -27.02 15.33
C GLY A 534 7.87 -27.50 14.98
N ARG A 535 7.99 -28.74 14.49
CA ARG A 535 9.29 -29.32 14.12
C ARG A 535 9.98 -28.58 12.99
N ALA A 536 9.24 -28.23 11.94
CA ALA A 536 9.77 -27.47 10.81
C ALA A 536 10.20 -26.07 11.25
N ARG A 537 9.40 -25.39 12.08
CA ARG A 537 9.70 -24.05 12.61
C ARG A 537 11.01 -24.04 13.39
N ASP A 538 11.16 -24.95 14.34
CA ASP A 538 12.32 -24.99 15.22
C ASP A 538 13.61 -25.23 14.40
N GLN A 539 13.53 -26.08 13.37
CA GLN A 539 14.65 -26.30 12.46
C GLN A 539 14.92 -25.09 11.54
N LEU A 540 13.89 -24.43 11.01
CA LEU A 540 14.06 -23.24 10.17
C LEU A 540 14.72 -22.09 10.94
N TYR A 541 14.37 -21.89 12.22
CA TYR A 541 15.06 -20.92 13.06
C TYR A 541 16.51 -21.31 13.35
N ALA A 542 16.79 -22.58 13.61
CA ALA A 542 18.17 -23.03 13.77
C ALA A 542 19.02 -22.78 12.51
N LEU A 543 18.45 -22.98 11.32
CA LEU A 543 19.10 -22.68 10.04
C LEU A 543 19.27 -21.17 9.79
N LEU A 544 18.30 -20.36 10.24
CA LEU A 544 18.36 -18.90 10.15
C LEU A 544 19.52 -18.34 10.98
N ASP A 545 19.77 -18.92 12.15
CA ASP A 545 20.86 -18.54 13.05
C ASP A 545 22.24 -19.06 12.57
N ASP A 546 22.26 -20.10 11.71
CA ASP A 546 23.51 -20.62 11.14
C ASP A 546 23.99 -19.79 9.94
N ARG A 547 24.75 -18.74 10.25
CA ARG A 547 25.38 -17.85 9.26
C ARG A 547 26.33 -18.57 8.32
N LYS A 548 26.92 -19.71 8.71
CA LYS A 548 27.83 -20.47 7.83
C LYS A 548 27.07 -21.24 6.77
N GLN A 549 25.81 -21.59 7.03
CA GLN A 549 24.94 -22.23 6.03
C GLN A 549 24.22 -21.24 5.11
N GLY A 550 24.33 -19.92 5.35
CA GLY A 550 23.76 -18.87 4.50
C GLY A 550 22.61 -18.10 5.12
N GLY A 551 22.27 -18.36 6.39
CA GLY A 551 21.32 -17.57 7.17
C GLY A 551 19.97 -17.35 6.49
N LEU A 552 19.55 -16.08 6.37
CA LEU A 552 18.23 -15.72 5.88
C LEU A 552 17.99 -16.12 4.42
N GLU A 553 18.95 -15.88 3.52
CA GLU A 553 18.81 -16.24 2.10
C GLU A 553 18.69 -17.75 1.90
N PHE A 554 19.46 -18.52 2.65
CA PHE A 554 19.37 -19.98 2.62
C PHE A 554 17.97 -20.43 3.03
N VAL A 555 17.45 -19.93 4.15
CA VAL A 555 16.11 -20.28 4.65
C VAL A 555 15.02 -19.84 3.67
N LEU A 556 15.07 -18.63 3.12
CA LEU A 556 14.09 -18.15 2.14
C LEU A 556 14.08 -19.04 0.88
N SER A 557 15.26 -19.35 0.33
CA SER A 557 15.37 -20.22 -0.83
C SER A 557 14.91 -21.66 -0.56
N LEU A 558 15.15 -22.19 0.65
CA LEU A 558 14.65 -23.49 1.09
C LEU A 558 13.11 -23.49 1.13
N LEU A 559 12.49 -22.46 1.71
CA LEU A 559 11.03 -22.31 1.77
C LEU A 559 10.40 -22.24 0.39
N GLU A 560 10.96 -21.43 -0.52
CA GLU A 560 10.52 -21.34 -1.91
C GLU A 560 10.52 -22.71 -2.60
N GLN A 561 11.59 -23.47 -2.43
CA GLN A 561 11.74 -24.79 -3.05
C GLN A 561 10.81 -25.86 -2.45
N ILE A 562 10.61 -25.86 -1.13
CA ILE A 562 9.64 -26.75 -0.47
C ILE A 562 8.24 -26.47 -1.00
N LYS A 563 7.85 -25.19 -1.03
CA LYS A 563 6.53 -24.76 -1.51
C LYS A 563 6.30 -25.14 -2.97
N ALA A 564 7.30 -24.93 -3.82
CA ALA A 564 7.24 -25.34 -5.23
C ALA A 564 7.06 -26.85 -5.37
N ARG A 565 7.85 -27.67 -4.64
CA ARG A 565 7.75 -29.14 -4.69
C ARG A 565 6.39 -29.65 -4.20
N LEU A 566 5.87 -29.09 -3.09
CA LEU A 566 4.55 -29.43 -2.57
C LEU A 566 3.45 -29.19 -3.60
N LEU A 567 3.41 -27.99 -4.17
CA LEU A 567 2.37 -27.56 -5.11
C LEU A 567 2.45 -28.27 -6.46
N GLN A 568 3.66 -28.42 -7.01
CA GLN A 568 3.83 -28.90 -8.39
C GLN A 568 3.88 -30.43 -8.49
N ARG A 569 4.28 -31.12 -7.42
CA ARG A 569 4.59 -32.56 -7.47
C ARG A 569 3.83 -33.37 -6.42
N ASP A 570 4.03 -33.04 -5.14
CA ASP A 570 3.59 -33.94 -4.06
C ASP A 570 2.07 -33.94 -3.87
N LEU A 571 1.41 -32.78 -4.01
CA LEU A 571 -0.05 -32.67 -3.98
C LEU A 571 -0.72 -33.46 -5.13
N PRO A 572 -0.38 -33.23 -6.41
CA PRO A 572 -0.93 -34.05 -7.51
C PRO A 572 -0.66 -35.56 -7.35
N ASN A 573 0.52 -35.94 -6.81
CA ASN A 573 0.85 -37.34 -6.56
C ASN A 573 -0.07 -37.98 -5.51
N ALA A 574 -0.29 -37.30 -4.38
CA ALA A 574 -1.17 -37.82 -3.34
C ALA A 574 -2.63 -37.93 -3.81
N GLU A 575 -3.12 -36.96 -4.60
CA GLU A 575 -4.46 -37.02 -5.21
C GLU A 575 -4.61 -38.23 -6.16
N ARG A 576 -3.58 -38.49 -6.99
CA ARG A 576 -3.54 -39.68 -7.87
C ARG A 576 -3.51 -40.99 -7.07
N ASN A 577 -2.71 -41.07 -6.01
CA ASN A 577 -2.66 -42.23 -5.13
C ASN A 577 -4.00 -42.47 -4.44
N GLY A 578 -4.64 -41.42 -3.95
CA GLY A 578 -5.99 -41.51 -3.38
C GLY A 578 -7.02 -42.05 -4.36
N LYS A 579 -6.91 -41.68 -5.66
CA LYS A 579 -7.77 -42.28 -6.71
C LYS A 579 -7.50 -43.77 -6.88
N ARG A 580 -6.23 -44.19 -6.96
CA ARG A 580 -5.85 -45.61 -7.09
C ARG A 580 -6.41 -46.45 -5.94
N TYR A 581 -6.32 -45.95 -4.71
CA TYR A 581 -6.90 -46.64 -3.55
C TYR A 581 -8.42 -46.72 -3.59
N ARG A 582 -9.11 -45.67 -4.06
CA ARG A 582 -10.57 -45.72 -4.27
C ARG A 582 -10.96 -46.75 -5.32
N ASP A 583 -10.25 -46.79 -6.45
CA ASP A 583 -10.51 -47.76 -7.53
C ASP A 583 -10.36 -49.20 -7.01
N ILE A 584 -9.33 -49.47 -6.20
CA ILE A 584 -9.13 -50.77 -5.52
C ILE A 584 -10.27 -51.07 -4.55
N ARG A 585 -10.58 -50.14 -3.65
CA ARG A 585 -11.69 -50.26 -2.68
C ARG A 585 -13.01 -50.59 -3.36
N ASP A 586 -13.33 -49.90 -4.46
CA ASP A 586 -14.60 -50.04 -5.15
C ASP A 586 -14.70 -51.40 -5.85
N ALA A 587 -13.61 -51.90 -6.43
CA ALA A 587 -13.56 -53.26 -6.97
C ALA A 587 -13.66 -54.34 -5.87
N LEU A 588 -13.01 -54.14 -4.72
CA LEU A 588 -13.16 -55.05 -3.57
C LEU A 588 -14.63 -55.13 -3.15
N ARG A 589 -15.31 -53.99 -3.02
CA ARG A 589 -16.70 -53.95 -2.55
C ARG A 589 -17.69 -54.56 -3.55
N THR A 590 -17.62 -54.13 -4.81
CA THR A 590 -18.64 -54.43 -5.82
C THR A 590 -18.39 -55.73 -6.57
N ARG A 591 -17.14 -56.23 -6.60
CA ARG A 591 -16.79 -57.44 -7.35
C ARG A 591 -16.38 -58.60 -6.46
N GLN A 592 -15.56 -58.39 -5.42
CA GLN A 592 -15.08 -59.49 -4.59
C GLN A 592 -16.02 -59.80 -3.42
N VAL A 593 -16.34 -58.83 -2.57
CA VAL A 593 -17.22 -59.04 -1.41
C VAL A 593 -18.61 -59.52 -1.85
N GLU A 594 -19.19 -58.93 -2.89
CA GLU A 594 -20.47 -59.38 -3.45
C GLU A 594 -20.41 -60.79 -4.07
N GLU A 595 -19.34 -61.12 -4.81
CA GLU A 595 -19.14 -62.46 -5.36
C GLU A 595 -18.98 -63.50 -4.25
N SER A 596 -18.18 -63.20 -3.22
CA SER A 596 -17.97 -64.07 -2.05
C SER A 596 -19.25 -64.27 -1.24
N LEU A 597 -20.10 -63.25 -1.09
CA LEU A 597 -21.45 -63.37 -0.50
C LEU A 597 -22.38 -64.28 -1.33
N ASN A 598 -22.34 -64.14 -2.66
CA ASN A 598 -23.13 -64.99 -3.57
C ASN A 598 -22.64 -66.44 -3.54
N ASN A 599 -21.32 -66.66 -3.53
CA ASN A 599 -20.69 -67.97 -3.41
C ASN A 599 -21.06 -68.66 -2.10
N LEU A 600 -21.15 -67.90 -1.00
CA LEU A 600 -21.59 -68.44 0.29
C LEU A 600 -23.04 -68.95 0.23
N SER A 601 -23.92 -68.23 -0.48
CA SER A 601 -25.31 -68.66 -0.71
C SER A 601 -25.39 -69.95 -1.54
N GLN A 602 -24.50 -70.12 -2.53
CA GLN A 602 -24.44 -71.33 -3.35
C GLN A 602 -23.85 -72.52 -2.58
N ALA A 603 -22.83 -72.29 -1.76
CA ALA A 603 -22.22 -73.34 -0.93
C ALA A 603 -23.22 -73.92 0.09
N ALA A 604 -24.12 -73.09 0.64
CA ALA A 604 -25.13 -73.52 1.61
C ALA A 604 -26.22 -74.46 1.04
N THR A 605 -26.41 -74.51 -0.28
CA THR A 605 -27.52 -75.24 -0.92
C THR A 605 -27.14 -76.62 -1.50
N LYS A 606 -25.86 -76.94 -1.70
CA LYS A 606 -25.36 -78.17 -2.38
C LYS A 606 -25.51 -79.51 -1.64
N LEU A 607 -26.19 -80.53 -2.17
CA LEU A 607 -26.47 -81.81 -1.48
C LEU A 607 -25.30 -82.54 -0.75
N PHE A 608 -24.03 -82.42 -1.19
CA PHE A 608 -22.87 -83.08 -0.57
C PHE A 608 -21.71 -82.09 -0.32
N GLY A 609 -20.97 -82.24 0.79
CA GLY A 609 -19.75 -81.46 1.08
C GLY A 609 -19.96 -79.99 1.52
N LYS A 610 -21.18 -79.62 1.92
CA LYS A 610 -21.59 -78.23 2.27
C LYS A 610 -20.68 -77.54 3.27
N ASP A 611 -20.33 -78.23 4.36
CA ASP A 611 -19.64 -77.62 5.50
C ASP A 611 -18.19 -77.22 5.20
N ALA A 612 -17.45 -78.07 4.47
CA ALA A 612 -16.05 -77.79 4.12
C ALA A 612 -15.96 -76.63 3.12
N GLN A 613 -16.79 -76.65 2.08
CA GLN A 613 -16.80 -75.61 1.05
C GLN A 613 -17.30 -74.25 1.60
N ALA A 614 -18.33 -74.25 2.46
CA ALA A 614 -18.82 -73.01 3.05
C ALA A 614 -17.79 -72.35 4.00
N ARG A 615 -16.99 -73.14 4.72
CA ARG A 615 -15.89 -72.62 5.57
C ARG A 615 -14.76 -72.00 4.76
N GLU A 616 -14.41 -72.61 3.63
CA GLU A 616 -13.43 -72.06 2.69
C GLU A 616 -13.92 -70.71 2.12
N VAL A 617 -15.16 -70.67 1.62
CA VAL A 617 -15.77 -69.44 1.11
C VAL A 617 -15.87 -68.37 2.20
N MET A 618 -16.19 -68.74 3.45
CA MET A 618 -16.20 -67.80 4.57
C MET A 618 -14.81 -67.24 4.88
N THR A 619 -13.76 -68.05 4.74
CA THR A 619 -12.37 -67.60 4.91
C THR A 619 -11.98 -66.57 3.85
N HIS A 620 -12.38 -66.79 2.59
CA HIS A 620 -12.21 -65.80 1.52
C HIS A 620 -13.01 -64.53 1.78
N LEU A 621 -14.30 -64.66 2.11
CA LEU A 621 -15.18 -63.53 2.40
C LEU A 621 -14.65 -62.65 3.55
N LYS A 622 -14.10 -63.28 4.59
CA LYS A 622 -13.45 -62.59 5.71
C LYS A 622 -12.26 -61.72 5.25
N ARG A 623 -11.40 -62.28 4.40
CA ARG A 623 -10.27 -61.56 3.80
C ARG A 623 -10.76 -60.42 2.91
N ASP A 624 -11.74 -60.67 2.05
CA ASP A 624 -12.28 -59.66 1.13
C ASP A 624 -12.91 -58.47 1.87
N ILE A 625 -13.65 -58.72 2.97
CA ILE A 625 -14.23 -57.67 3.82
C ILE A 625 -13.11 -56.88 4.53
N ALA A 626 -12.09 -57.57 5.06
CA ALA A 626 -10.96 -56.91 5.71
C ALA A 626 -10.17 -56.03 4.72
N ASP A 627 -9.85 -56.54 3.53
CA ASP A 627 -9.18 -55.81 2.47
C ASP A 627 -10.03 -54.61 2.02
N TYR A 628 -11.34 -54.79 1.82
CA TYR A 628 -12.26 -53.69 1.46
C TYR A 628 -12.16 -52.52 2.45
N LEU A 629 -12.28 -52.80 3.74
CA LEU A 629 -12.26 -51.76 4.79
C LEU A 629 -10.86 -51.16 4.98
N ARG A 630 -9.79 -51.95 4.81
CA ARG A 630 -8.40 -51.45 4.82
C ARG A 630 -8.16 -50.48 3.67
N PHE A 631 -8.54 -50.87 2.46
CA PHE A 631 -8.40 -50.02 1.26
C PHE A 631 -9.33 -48.80 1.31
N HIS A 632 -10.44 -48.88 2.04
CA HIS A 632 -11.24 -47.69 2.37
C HIS A 632 -10.43 -46.67 3.19
N LEU A 633 -9.78 -47.08 4.29
CA LEU A 633 -8.93 -46.16 5.07
C LEU A 633 -7.71 -45.66 4.26
N GLN A 634 -7.09 -46.54 3.45
CA GLN A 634 -6.00 -46.15 2.57
C GLN A 634 -6.45 -45.19 1.46
N ALA A 635 -7.73 -45.16 1.10
CA ALA A 635 -8.28 -44.16 0.18
C ALA A 635 -8.55 -42.81 0.85
N VAL A 636 -8.79 -42.79 2.16
CA VAL A 636 -9.05 -41.57 2.95
C VAL A 636 -7.75 -40.87 3.33
N ALA A 637 -6.71 -41.63 3.71
CA ALA A 637 -5.45 -41.07 4.20
C ALA A 637 -4.73 -40.12 3.20
N PRO A 638 -4.66 -40.40 1.88
CA PRO A 638 -4.09 -39.46 0.91
C PRO A 638 -4.86 -38.14 0.83
N GLY A 639 -6.20 -38.17 0.98
CA GLY A 639 -7.00 -36.95 1.03
C GLY A 639 -6.68 -36.10 2.26
N GLN A 640 -6.47 -36.74 3.42
CA GLN A 640 -6.03 -36.05 4.63
C GLN A 640 -4.58 -35.56 4.53
N ALA A 641 -3.69 -36.31 3.88
CA ALA A 641 -2.32 -35.88 3.59
C ALA A 641 -2.28 -34.63 2.69
N VAL A 642 -3.19 -34.54 1.71
CA VAL A 642 -3.39 -33.34 0.88
C VAL A 642 -3.76 -32.13 1.73
N GLU A 643 -4.66 -32.28 2.70
CA GLU A 643 -5.01 -31.20 3.63
C GLU A 643 -3.81 -30.75 4.47
N VAL A 644 -3.01 -31.69 5.01
CA VAL A 644 -1.77 -31.35 5.73
C VAL A 644 -0.81 -30.59 4.82
N MET A 645 -0.58 -31.06 3.59
CA MET A 645 0.35 -30.42 2.66
C MET A 645 -0.10 -29.02 2.24
N ARG A 646 -1.41 -28.81 2.00
CA ARG A 646 -1.96 -27.48 1.70
C ARG A 646 -1.79 -26.54 2.88
N ALA A 647 -2.11 -27.01 4.09
CA ALA A 647 -1.96 -26.21 5.31
C ALA A 647 -0.48 -25.89 5.61
N MET A 648 0.43 -26.85 5.43
CA MET A 648 1.87 -26.63 5.54
C MET A 648 2.36 -25.62 4.49
N SER A 649 1.94 -25.75 3.23
CA SER A 649 2.31 -24.83 2.15
C SER A 649 1.76 -23.41 2.33
N ALA A 650 0.64 -23.25 3.04
CA ALA A 650 0.07 -21.94 3.37
C ALA A 650 0.76 -21.31 4.58
N TRP A 651 1.23 -22.13 5.52
CA TRP A 651 1.95 -21.71 6.71
C TRP A 651 3.42 -21.33 6.42
N LEU A 652 4.07 -22.06 5.51
CA LEU A 652 5.38 -21.73 4.92
C LEU A 652 5.25 -20.58 3.91
#